data_AF-G4YS58-F1
#
_entry.id   AF-G4YS58-F1
#
_cell.length_a   1.000
_cell.length_b   1.000
_cell.length_c   1.000
_cell.angle_alpha   90.00
_cell.angle_beta   90.00
_cell.angle_gamma   90.00
#
_symmetry.space_group_name_H-M   'P 1'
#
loop_
_entity.id
_entity.type
_entity.pdbx_description
1 polymer ?
#
loop_
_entity_poly.entity_id
_entity_poly.type
_entity_poly.pdbx_seq_one_letter_code
_entity_poly.pdbx_strand_id
1 'polypeptide(L)'
;MQELERVKLESAEHAHEIQSLQKKLQTADEKLAKAKSESEATQSLVEALKEDTSRLADQVAQYEQKEAISEKEIAALTDAKRELEEQQEQAREAKATMEKQLEEERAYWTSKLENLITDSDAANTKAETLEAELREKEKQVTKMAASQTSMTSELMELQKQVSSMREDLAIAAEGLEAHATKAEANERRYIQSEKEATELKKQLDEMREKHHENFEMLRQEKEAELERVHTERRTLMNEKKELSREKDELSARCKSLERELEAARKHEEELETSLSEQTSQVGNLSVDLAETKKSLSDRMALATRLQTENMGMAGKLAEQVALIEGALREAANSKTAQQEMEAQVQAAKADVQRMKQSEAQAKQDLENVQGDMRKQEERFQQEREEAKQALQTAVQNEKLNFKRELDRLEAESKHKSKLALQAVLEKEKEIARLSARLHELEEDVRSGGADNRKILEFAQVQAKREAEQREQAAQMQALSQQLEEAHREVQELRDDKRRHAEELTAMLQNQRRDGVNMEYLKNVVVQYMLFRPGSSQQTRLVPVLSTLLQFTAADIKEIKHAARRGSSWTSWGSTDTGLDYKPIVVGAGHRHPMAPPSSNTTQESSGRRSPLSRMGSAPVPRVSPPSGSPESSRASSFFLPSGGHDEPADPSADSADF
;
A
#
# COMPACT_ATOMS: atom_id res chain seq x y z
N MET A 1 -103.86 59.26 152.18
CA MET A 1 -103.62 60.26 151.12
C MET A 1 -102.23 60.08 150.54
N GLN A 2 -101.15 60.38 151.27
CA GLN A 2 -99.77 60.39 150.74
C GLN A 2 -99.26 59.05 150.16
N GLU A 3 -99.64 57.90 150.71
CA GLU A 3 -99.20 56.58 150.21
C GLU A 3 -99.71 56.27 148.79
N LEU A 4 -100.86 56.82 148.39
CA LEU A 4 -101.50 56.52 147.10
C LEU A 4 -100.86 57.31 145.94
N GLU A 5 -100.13 58.38 146.25
CA GLU A 5 -99.29 59.11 145.28
C GLU A 5 -97.96 58.39 145.07
N ARG A 6 -97.38 57.81 146.13
CA ARG A 6 -96.16 57.00 146.05
C ARG A 6 -96.33 55.79 145.12
N VAL A 7 -97.41 55.01 145.29
CA VAL A 7 -97.69 53.83 144.42
C VAL A 7 -97.91 54.24 142.96
N LYS A 8 -98.43 55.46 142.70
CA LYS A 8 -98.53 56.00 141.33
C LYS A 8 -97.17 56.38 140.75
N LEU A 9 -96.25 56.89 141.57
CA LEU A 9 -94.88 57.19 141.15
C LEU A 9 -94.12 55.89 140.82
N GLU A 10 -94.13 54.92 141.74
CA GLU A 10 -93.48 53.60 141.55
C GLU A 10 -94.06 52.85 140.33
N SER A 11 -95.37 52.96 140.08
CA SER A 11 -96.01 52.43 138.86
C SER A 11 -95.59 53.16 137.57
N ALA A 12 -95.42 54.48 137.62
CA ALA A 12 -94.92 55.26 136.49
C ALA A 12 -93.44 55.00 136.21
N GLU A 13 -92.63 54.80 137.24
CA GLU A 13 -91.22 54.40 137.15
C GLU A 13 -91.10 53.01 136.52
N HIS A 14 -91.86 52.02 136.99
CA HIS A 14 -91.91 50.70 136.34
C HIS A 14 -92.44 50.75 134.91
N ALA A 15 -93.41 51.61 134.59
CA ALA A 15 -93.86 51.81 133.21
C ALA A 15 -92.74 52.41 132.32
N HIS A 16 -91.98 53.37 132.84
CA HIS A 16 -90.80 53.93 132.16
C HIS A 16 -89.67 52.92 132.02
N GLU A 17 -89.46 52.05 133.01
CA GLU A 17 -88.47 50.97 132.99
C GLU A 17 -88.86 49.90 131.97
N ILE A 18 -90.13 49.50 131.92
CA ILE A 18 -90.67 48.59 130.89
C ILE A 18 -90.52 49.20 129.50
N GLN A 19 -90.84 50.48 129.29
CA GLN A 19 -90.61 51.15 128.01
C GLN A 19 -89.11 51.26 127.66
N SER A 20 -88.25 51.49 128.65
CA SER A 20 -86.79 51.50 128.49
C SER A 20 -86.26 50.12 128.07
N LEU A 21 -86.77 49.04 128.69
CA LEU A 21 -86.44 47.66 128.35
C LEU A 21 -87.01 47.26 126.99
N GLN A 22 -88.24 47.66 126.64
CA GLN A 22 -88.83 47.45 125.31
C GLN A 22 -88.02 48.18 124.22
N LYS A 23 -87.57 49.41 124.47
CA LYS A 23 -86.72 50.16 123.53
C LYS A 23 -85.31 49.57 123.42
N LYS A 24 -84.76 49.02 124.51
CA LYS A 24 -83.51 48.23 124.51
C LYS A 24 -83.68 46.91 123.75
N LEU A 25 -84.85 46.27 123.84
CA LEU A 25 -85.19 45.05 123.11
C LEU A 25 -85.32 45.34 121.62
N GLN A 26 -86.13 46.34 121.22
CA GLN A 26 -86.25 46.79 119.83
C GLN A 26 -84.89 47.16 119.23
N THR A 27 -84.06 47.94 119.93
CA THR A 27 -82.71 48.28 119.45
C THR A 27 -81.69 47.14 119.56
N ALA A 28 -82.05 46.00 120.18
CA ALA A 28 -81.29 44.75 120.10
C ALA A 28 -81.78 43.88 118.94
N ASP A 29 -83.08 43.82 118.69
CA ASP A 29 -83.70 43.13 117.54
C ASP A 29 -83.32 43.80 116.20
N GLU A 30 -83.29 45.14 116.15
CA GLU A 30 -82.75 45.91 115.03
C GLU A 30 -81.28 45.59 114.76
N LYS A 31 -80.46 45.46 115.82
CA LYS A 31 -79.05 45.04 115.70
C LYS A 31 -78.91 43.59 115.29
N LEU A 32 -79.79 42.71 115.76
CA LEU A 32 -79.83 41.29 115.39
C LEU A 32 -80.24 41.13 113.93
N ALA A 33 -81.26 41.87 113.46
CA ALA A 33 -81.70 41.90 112.07
C ALA A 33 -80.61 42.46 111.16
N LYS A 34 -79.96 43.56 111.58
CA LYS A 34 -78.81 44.12 110.87
C LYS A 34 -77.65 43.10 110.78
N ALA A 35 -77.23 42.52 111.91
CA ALA A 35 -76.16 41.52 111.95
C ALA A 35 -76.50 40.25 111.13
N LYS A 36 -77.78 39.85 111.06
CA LYS A 36 -78.25 38.80 110.15
C LYS A 36 -78.10 39.22 108.68
N SER A 37 -78.58 40.40 108.29
CA SER A 37 -78.41 40.90 106.91
C SER A 37 -76.94 41.09 106.52
N GLU A 38 -76.06 41.46 107.46
CA GLU A 38 -74.60 41.53 107.25
C GLU A 38 -73.98 40.11 107.17
N SER A 39 -74.49 39.14 107.92
CA SER A 39 -74.11 37.72 107.81
C SER A 39 -74.58 37.09 106.49
N GLU A 40 -75.78 37.43 106.01
CA GLU A 40 -76.33 36.96 104.74
C GLU A 40 -75.59 37.57 103.55
N ALA A 41 -75.29 38.87 103.61
CA ALA A 41 -74.48 39.57 102.60
C ALA A 41 -73.03 39.03 102.56
N THR A 42 -72.41 38.73 103.71
CA THR A 42 -71.07 38.13 103.76
C THR A 42 -71.06 36.66 103.34
N GLN A 43 -72.13 35.89 103.62
CA GLN A 43 -72.29 34.53 103.07
C GLN A 43 -72.43 34.57 101.54
N SER A 44 -73.29 35.44 101.00
CA SER A 44 -73.45 35.63 99.56
C SER A 44 -72.15 36.07 98.86
N LEU A 45 -71.37 36.96 99.49
CA LEU A 45 -70.03 37.33 99.00
C LEU A 45 -69.04 36.15 99.03
N VAL A 46 -69.07 35.33 100.09
CA VAL A 46 -68.24 34.11 100.19
C VAL A 46 -68.65 33.05 99.17
N GLU A 47 -69.93 32.96 98.81
CA GLU A 47 -70.42 32.07 97.76
C GLU A 47 -70.03 32.56 96.36
N ALA A 48 -70.18 33.85 96.07
CA ALA A 48 -69.68 34.45 94.83
C ALA A 48 -68.16 34.28 94.67
N LEU A 49 -67.38 34.49 95.74
CA LEU A 49 -65.93 34.27 95.73
C LEU A 49 -65.56 32.78 95.55
N LYS A 50 -66.38 31.83 96.04
CA LYS A 50 -66.20 30.39 95.74
C LYS A 50 -66.50 30.07 94.29
N GLU A 51 -67.57 30.63 93.70
CA GLU A 51 -67.87 30.45 92.27
C GLU A 51 -66.73 30.99 91.40
N ASP A 52 -66.25 32.21 91.66
CA ASP A 52 -65.14 32.78 90.89
C ASP A 52 -63.83 32.05 91.13
N THR A 53 -63.56 31.54 92.34
CA THR A 53 -62.41 30.65 92.60
C THR A 53 -62.54 29.33 91.82
N SER A 54 -63.74 28.76 91.72
CA SER A 54 -63.99 27.56 90.90
C SER A 54 -63.79 27.84 89.42
N ARG A 55 -64.34 28.94 88.90
CA ARG A 55 -64.15 29.37 87.50
C ARG A 55 -62.68 29.62 87.17
N LEU A 56 -61.91 30.18 88.09
CA LEU A 56 -60.47 30.37 87.94
C LEU A 56 -59.72 29.02 87.97
N ALA A 57 -60.12 28.08 88.84
CA ALA A 57 -59.54 26.73 88.85
C ALA A 57 -59.85 25.97 87.54
N ASP A 58 -61.09 26.06 87.03
CA ASP A 58 -61.48 25.48 85.74
C ASP A 58 -60.72 26.11 84.56
N GLN A 59 -60.47 27.43 84.61
CA GLN A 59 -59.63 28.12 83.62
C GLN A 59 -58.17 27.70 83.70
N VAL A 60 -57.59 27.60 84.90
CA VAL A 60 -56.21 27.10 85.09
C VAL A 60 -56.08 25.68 84.57
N ALA A 61 -56.99 24.76 84.91
CA ALA A 61 -56.99 23.40 84.39
C ALA A 61 -57.13 23.35 82.85
N GLN A 62 -57.89 24.26 82.24
CA GLN A 62 -57.95 24.41 80.78
C GLN A 62 -56.65 24.97 80.18
N TYR A 63 -55.94 25.86 80.87
CA TYR A 63 -54.63 26.36 80.43
C TYR A 63 -53.55 25.28 80.57
N GLU A 64 -53.46 24.59 81.71
CA GLU A 64 -52.58 23.43 81.91
C GLU A 64 -52.85 22.33 80.85
N GLN A 65 -54.12 22.05 80.55
CA GLN A 65 -54.47 21.07 79.52
C GLN A 65 -54.02 21.50 78.11
N LYS A 66 -54.08 22.81 77.79
CA LYS A 66 -53.61 23.40 76.52
C LYS A 66 -52.09 23.47 76.46
N GLU A 67 -51.43 23.84 77.55
CA GLU A 67 -49.97 23.83 77.69
C GLU A 67 -49.46 22.41 77.45
N ALA A 68 -50.02 21.42 78.14
CA ALA A 68 -49.75 20.00 77.93
C ALA A 68 -50.34 19.39 76.63
N ILE A 69 -50.96 20.19 75.75
CA ILE A 69 -51.13 19.91 74.31
C ILE A 69 -49.97 20.55 73.54
N SER A 70 -49.70 21.83 73.74
CA SER A 70 -48.65 22.58 73.02
C SER A 70 -47.24 22.06 73.24
N GLU A 71 -46.85 21.63 74.45
CA GLU A 71 -45.60 20.88 74.67
C GLU A 71 -45.56 19.62 73.80
N LYS A 72 -46.71 18.95 73.70
CA LYS A 72 -46.94 17.77 72.87
C LYS A 72 -47.22 18.09 71.40
N GLU A 73 -46.99 19.36 71.01
CA GLU A 73 -46.94 19.88 69.64
C GLU A 73 -45.62 20.66 69.38
N ILE A 74 -44.70 20.75 70.36
CA ILE A 74 -43.39 21.45 70.25
C ILE A 74 -42.23 20.46 70.09
N ALA A 75 -42.33 19.30 70.75
CA ALA A 75 -41.84 18.05 70.18
C ALA A 75 -42.47 17.84 68.77
N ALA A 76 -42.01 16.94 67.89
CA ALA A 76 -42.76 16.65 66.62
C ALA A 76 -42.80 17.77 65.58
N LEU A 77 -42.28 18.91 65.95
CA LEU A 77 -41.87 20.02 65.11
C LEU A 77 -40.39 20.25 65.39
N THR A 78 -39.96 20.16 66.66
CA THR A 78 -38.60 19.73 67.00
C THR A 78 -38.36 18.34 66.39
N ASP A 79 -39.01 17.30 66.89
CA ASP A 79 -38.70 15.92 66.51
C ASP A 79 -39.37 15.41 65.21
N ALA A 80 -39.77 16.31 64.31
CA ALA A 80 -40.10 15.97 62.91
C ALA A 80 -39.12 16.67 61.99
N LYS A 81 -38.80 17.95 62.27
CA LYS A 81 -37.64 18.64 61.68
C LYS A 81 -36.41 17.74 61.71
N ARG A 82 -36.08 17.12 62.85
CA ARG A 82 -34.85 16.32 62.96
C ARG A 82 -34.87 14.96 62.22
N GLU A 83 -36.02 14.33 61.92
CA GLU A 83 -36.08 13.18 60.95
C GLU A 83 -36.15 13.64 59.48
N LEU A 84 -36.90 14.71 59.19
CA LEU A 84 -36.88 15.38 57.89
C LEU A 84 -35.44 15.75 57.49
N GLU A 85 -34.65 16.17 58.48
CA GLU A 85 -33.22 16.35 58.38
C GLU A 85 -32.44 15.02 58.30
N GLU A 86 -32.77 13.95 59.02
CA GLU A 86 -32.02 12.67 58.96
C GLU A 86 -32.11 12.01 57.58
N GLN A 87 -33.32 11.95 57.01
CA GLN A 87 -33.57 11.50 55.64
C GLN A 87 -32.81 12.36 54.63
N GLN A 88 -32.66 13.65 54.93
CA GLN A 88 -31.83 14.59 54.18
C GLN A 88 -30.33 14.23 54.25
N GLU A 89 -29.80 13.77 55.40
CA GLU A 89 -28.41 13.25 55.45
C GLU A 89 -28.23 12.03 54.57
N GLN A 90 -29.06 11.01 54.78
CA GLN A 90 -29.03 9.79 53.97
C GLN A 90 -29.16 10.08 52.46
N ALA A 91 -29.94 11.10 52.07
CA ALA A 91 -30.06 11.56 50.68
C ALA A 91 -28.85 12.36 50.15
N ARG A 92 -28.22 13.21 50.97
CA ARG A 92 -27.07 14.05 50.56
C ARG A 92 -25.73 13.30 50.68
N GLU A 93 -25.65 12.26 51.53
CA GLU A 93 -24.67 11.16 51.49
C GLU A 93 -24.88 10.25 50.27
N ALA A 94 -26.12 9.84 49.96
CA ALA A 94 -26.38 9.04 48.75
C ALA A 94 -25.91 9.78 47.48
N LYS A 95 -26.14 11.10 47.43
CA LYS A 95 -25.58 11.98 46.39
C LYS A 95 -24.04 11.90 46.31
N ALA A 96 -23.34 11.85 47.46
CA ALA A 96 -21.88 11.63 47.52
C ALA A 96 -21.49 10.36 46.77
N THR A 97 -22.10 9.23 47.14
CA THR A 97 -21.73 7.92 46.58
C THR A 97 -22.01 7.82 45.09
N MET A 98 -23.16 8.34 44.63
CA MET A 98 -23.57 8.35 43.23
C MET A 98 -22.61 9.19 42.36
N GLU A 99 -22.22 10.38 42.80
CA GLU A 99 -21.35 11.25 42.00
C GLU A 99 -19.87 10.87 42.11
N LYS A 100 -19.46 10.25 43.23
CA LYS A 100 -18.17 9.57 43.32
C LYS A 100 -18.06 8.49 42.24
N GLN A 101 -19.08 7.64 42.11
CA GLN A 101 -19.19 6.65 41.03
C GLN A 101 -19.24 7.31 39.64
N LEU A 102 -20.05 8.35 39.43
CA LEU A 102 -20.13 9.02 38.13
C LEU A 102 -18.79 9.60 37.69
N GLU A 103 -17.95 10.13 38.58
CA GLU A 103 -16.63 10.63 38.18
C GLU A 103 -15.52 9.57 38.19
N GLU A 104 -15.69 8.45 38.91
CA GLU A 104 -14.97 7.19 38.63
C GLU A 104 -15.23 6.75 37.17
N GLU A 105 -16.50 6.72 36.73
CA GLU A 105 -16.88 6.41 35.35
C GLU A 105 -16.40 7.45 34.33
N ARG A 106 -16.69 8.76 34.50
CA ARG A 106 -16.27 9.83 33.58
C ARG A 106 -14.78 9.71 33.27
N ALA A 107 -13.98 9.55 34.32
CA ALA A 107 -12.54 9.47 34.20
C ALA A 107 -12.10 8.08 33.66
N TYR A 108 -12.80 6.98 34.00
CA TYR A 108 -12.59 5.65 33.38
C TYR A 108 -12.71 5.71 31.85
N TRP A 109 -13.75 6.39 31.36
CA TRP A 109 -13.95 6.67 29.94
C TRP A 109 -12.95 7.69 29.39
N THR A 110 -12.59 8.73 30.13
CA THR A 110 -11.59 9.72 29.67
C THR A 110 -10.24 9.05 29.38
N SER A 111 -9.75 8.17 30.26
CA SER A 111 -8.50 7.45 30.00
C SER A 111 -8.65 6.28 29.02
N LYS A 112 -9.87 5.76 28.79
CA LYS A 112 -10.13 4.94 27.59
C LYS A 112 -9.86 5.75 26.32
N LEU A 113 -10.32 7.00 26.31
CA LEU A 113 -10.29 7.89 25.16
C LEU A 113 -8.88 8.44 24.89
N GLU A 114 -8.13 8.82 25.93
CA GLU A 114 -6.70 9.14 25.85
C GLU A 114 -5.89 7.97 25.27
N ASN A 115 -6.08 6.76 25.81
CA ASN A 115 -5.41 5.58 25.28
C ASN A 115 -5.87 5.24 23.83
N LEU A 116 -7.11 5.59 23.46
CA LEU A 116 -7.69 5.40 22.12
C LEU A 116 -6.96 6.25 21.09
N ILE A 117 -6.67 7.49 21.48
CA ILE A 117 -5.87 8.43 20.73
C ILE A 117 -4.43 7.91 20.61
N THR A 118 -3.77 7.53 21.71
CA THR A 118 -2.37 7.05 21.63
C THR A 118 -2.20 5.77 20.81
N ASP A 119 -3.14 4.82 20.89
CA ASP A 119 -3.12 3.61 20.05
C ASP A 119 -3.38 3.93 18.56
N SER A 120 -4.25 4.92 18.28
CA SER A 120 -4.52 5.41 16.93
C SER A 120 -3.30 6.14 16.34
N ASP A 121 -2.65 7.01 17.11
CA ASP A 121 -1.45 7.73 16.68
C ASP A 121 -0.26 6.79 16.49
N ALA A 122 -0.13 5.79 17.36
CA ALA A 122 0.84 4.70 17.23
C ALA A 122 0.50 3.69 16.11
N ALA A 123 -0.69 3.77 15.50
CA ALA A 123 -1.06 3.03 14.29
C ALA A 123 -0.84 3.89 13.02
N ASN A 124 -1.19 5.18 13.07
CA ASN A 124 -0.98 6.15 11.99
C ASN A 124 0.51 6.32 11.67
N THR A 125 1.35 6.56 12.69
CA THR A 125 2.81 6.65 12.53
C THR A 125 3.42 5.37 11.93
N LYS A 126 2.89 4.18 12.27
CA LYS A 126 3.30 2.92 11.64
C LYS A 126 2.87 2.84 10.18
N ALA A 127 1.65 3.26 9.85
CA ALA A 127 1.18 3.32 8.47
C ALA A 127 2.04 4.28 7.63
N GLU A 128 2.38 5.46 8.15
CA GLU A 128 3.30 6.42 7.52
C GLU A 128 4.69 5.82 7.26
N THR A 129 5.27 5.08 8.22
CA THR A 129 6.56 4.40 8.00
C THR A 129 6.49 3.31 6.93
N LEU A 130 5.42 2.51 6.91
CA LEU A 130 5.23 1.46 5.90
C LEU A 130 4.97 2.06 4.51
N GLU A 131 4.25 3.18 4.42
CA GLU A 131 4.09 3.95 3.18
C GLU A 131 5.43 4.53 2.68
N ALA A 132 6.30 4.98 3.57
CA ALA A 132 7.63 5.48 3.20
C ALA A 132 8.53 4.34 2.69
N GLU A 133 8.53 3.19 3.36
CA GLU A 133 9.23 1.97 2.89
C GLU A 133 8.69 1.49 1.55
N LEU A 134 7.37 1.49 1.35
CA LEU A 134 6.73 1.07 0.09
C LEU A 134 7.13 2.00 -1.06
N ARG A 135 7.07 3.32 -0.89
CA ARG A 135 7.54 4.29 -1.91
C ARG A 135 9.03 4.15 -2.24
N GLU A 136 9.85 3.76 -1.27
CA GLU A 136 11.27 3.46 -1.50
C GLU A 136 11.46 2.13 -2.24
N LYS A 137 10.62 1.12 -1.99
CA LYS A 137 10.59 -0.11 -2.79
C LYS A 137 10.11 0.12 -4.22
N GLU A 138 9.15 1.01 -4.45
CA GLU A 138 8.72 1.44 -5.79
C GLU A 138 9.85 2.13 -6.56
N LYS A 139 10.65 3.00 -5.90
CA LYS A 139 11.87 3.58 -6.48
C LYS A 139 12.91 2.51 -6.84
N GLN A 140 13.07 1.48 -6.00
CA GLN A 140 13.99 0.37 -6.29
C GLN A 140 13.50 -0.49 -7.47
N VAL A 141 12.20 -0.80 -7.54
CA VAL A 141 11.59 -1.54 -8.67
C VAL A 141 11.66 -0.75 -9.97
N THR A 142 11.34 0.54 -9.98
CA THR A 142 11.46 1.38 -11.18
C THR A 142 12.89 1.54 -11.66
N LYS A 143 13.88 1.65 -10.75
CA LYS A 143 15.30 1.63 -11.10
C LYS A 143 15.74 0.27 -11.68
N MET A 144 15.26 -0.84 -11.14
CA MET A 144 15.52 -2.17 -11.71
C MET A 144 14.89 -2.33 -13.10
N ALA A 145 13.65 -1.85 -13.30
CA ALA A 145 12.98 -1.90 -14.60
C ALA A 145 13.71 -1.06 -15.66
N ALA A 146 14.20 0.14 -15.31
CA ALA A 146 15.04 0.95 -16.19
C ALA A 146 16.36 0.24 -16.54
N SER A 147 17.03 -0.37 -15.55
CA SER A 147 18.26 -1.16 -15.77
C SER A 147 18.02 -2.41 -16.64
N GLN A 148 16.87 -3.09 -16.45
CA GLN A 148 16.47 -4.23 -17.28
C GLN A 148 16.20 -3.79 -18.73
N THR A 149 15.57 -2.63 -18.90
CA THR A 149 15.29 -2.03 -20.22
C THR A 149 16.60 -1.74 -20.94
N SER A 150 17.58 -1.12 -20.25
CA SER A 150 18.94 -0.87 -20.77
C SER A 150 19.61 -2.18 -21.24
N MET A 151 19.64 -3.21 -20.38
CA MET A 151 20.20 -4.52 -20.75
C MET A 151 19.46 -5.16 -21.94
N THR A 152 18.15 -4.99 -22.08
CA THR A 152 17.45 -5.49 -23.28
C THR A 152 17.77 -4.71 -24.56
N SER A 153 18.00 -3.39 -24.49
CA SER A 153 18.51 -2.63 -25.64
C SER A 153 19.95 -3.01 -26.00
N GLU A 154 20.82 -3.18 -25.00
CA GLU A 154 22.20 -3.65 -25.18
C GLU A 154 22.24 -5.06 -25.80
N LEU A 155 21.37 -5.97 -25.35
CA LEU A 155 21.23 -7.31 -25.94
C LEU A 155 20.67 -7.27 -27.37
N MET A 156 19.72 -6.37 -27.68
CA MET A 156 19.24 -6.17 -29.05
C MET A 156 20.33 -5.61 -29.98
N GLU A 157 21.16 -4.69 -29.49
CA GLU A 157 22.26 -4.12 -30.25
C GLU A 157 23.39 -5.14 -30.48
N LEU A 158 23.74 -5.93 -29.45
CA LEU A 158 24.65 -7.08 -29.61
C LEU A 158 24.07 -8.14 -30.56
N GLN A 159 22.78 -8.44 -30.50
CA GLN A 159 22.12 -9.36 -31.45
C GLN A 159 22.17 -8.81 -32.88
N LYS A 160 22.02 -7.50 -33.07
CA LYS A 160 22.18 -6.83 -34.38
C LYS A 160 23.63 -6.91 -34.88
N GLN A 161 24.62 -6.65 -34.02
CA GLN A 161 26.05 -6.79 -34.35
C GLN A 161 26.41 -8.23 -34.74
N VAL A 162 25.96 -9.23 -33.97
CA VAL A 162 26.14 -10.66 -34.29
C VAL A 162 25.43 -11.05 -35.58
N SER A 163 24.32 -10.39 -35.94
CA SER A 163 23.64 -10.61 -37.22
C SER A 163 24.44 -10.03 -38.39
N SER A 164 24.94 -8.79 -38.26
CA SER A 164 25.86 -8.18 -39.24
C SER A 164 27.09 -9.07 -39.45
N MET A 165 27.78 -9.47 -38.38
CA MET A 165 28.97 -10.31 -38.47
C MET A 165 28.71 -11.68 -39.15
N ARG A 166 27.47 -12.20 -39.10
CA ARG A 166 27.08 -13.42 -39.82
C ARG A 166 26.83 -13.16 -41.30
N GLU A 167 26.30 -11.99 -41.65
CA GLU A 167 26.11 -11.52 -43.03
C GLU A 167 27.48 -11.23 -43.67
N ASP A 168 28.38 -10.53 -42.97
CA ASP A 168 29.77 -10.31 -43.36
C ASP A 168 30.52 -11.65 -43.57
N LEU A 169 30.33 -12.63 -42.68
CA LEU A 169 30.89 -13.98 -42.81
C LEU A 169 30.29 -14.77 -43.98
N ALA A 170 29.00 -14.61 -44.28
CA ALA A 170 28.36 -15.25 -45.42
C ALA A 170 28.90 -14.67 -46.73
N ILE A 171 28.99 -13.35 -46.85
CA ILE A 171 29.58 -12.65 -48.01
C ILE A 171 31.05 -13.06 -48.19
N ALA A 172 31.82 -13.19 -47.11
CA ALA A 172 33.20 -13.68 -47.17
C ALA A 172 33.29 -15.15 -47.61
N ALA A 173 32.35 -16.02 -47.20
CA ALA A 173 32.29 -17.41 -47.62
C ALA A 173 31.89 -17.55 -49.10
N GLU A 174 30.87 -16.82 -49.56
CA GLU A 174 30.47 -16.74 -50.97
C GLU A 174 31.61 -16.19 -51.84
N GLY A 175 32.34 -15.18 -51.36
CA GLY A 175 33.55 -14.67 -52.01
C GLY A 175 34.66 -15.72 -52.14
N LEU A 176 34.90 -16.52 -51.09
CA LEU A 176 35.85 -17.63 -51.12
C LEU A 176 35.41 -18.76 -52.07
N GLU A 177 34.11 -19.09 -52.12
CA GLU A 177 33.57 -20.09 -53.05
C GLU A 177 33.63 -19.61 -54.51
N ALA A 178 33.35 -18.33 -54.77
CA ALA A 178 33.55 -17.69 -56.07
C ALA A 178 35.04 -17.68 -56.49
N HIS A 179 35.96 -17.52 -55.53
CA HIS A 179 37.40 -17.64 -55.79
C HIS A 179 37.84 -19.09 -56.05
N ALA A 180 37.32 -20.06 -55.30
CA ALA A 180 37.62 -21.49 -55.48
C ALA A 180 37.11 -22.02 -56.83
N THR A 181 35.85 -21.77 -57.18
CA THR A 181 35.28 -22.15 -58.48
C THR A 181 35.99 -21.48 -59.65
N LYS A 182 36.45 -20.23 -59.49
CA LYS A 182 37.28 -19.53 -60.48
C LYS A 182 38.70 -20.11 -60.58
N ALA A 183 39.28 -20.58 -59.47
CA ALA A 183 40.57 -21.28 -59.46
C ALA A 183 40.46 -22.63 -60.18
N GLU A 184 39.45 -23.46 -59.87
CA GLU A 184 39.17 -24.70 -60.58
C GLU A 184 38.95 -24.47 -62.09
N ALA A 185 38.19 -23.44 -62.46
CA ALA A 185 37.96 -23.09 -63.85
C ALA A 185 39.27 -22.68 -64.58
N ASN A 186 40.22 -22.08 -63.86
CA ASN A 186 41.53 -21.74 -64.39
C ASN A 186 42.47 -22.95 -64.48
N GLU A 187 42.44 -23.85 -63.50
CA GLU A 187 43.17 -25.12 -63.50
C GLU A 187 42.70 -26.05 -64.63
N ARG A 188 41.38 -26.13 -64.87
CA ARG A 188 40.81 -26.84 -66.03
C ARG A 188 41.30 -26.25 -67.37
N ARG A 189 41.46 -24.92 -67.47
CA ARG A 189 42.06 -24.26 -68.65
C ARG A 189 43.56 -24.54 -68.76
N TYR A 190 44.29 -24.58 -67.64
CA TYR A 190 45.70 -24.94 -67.64
C TYR A 190 45.90 -26.37 -68.16
N ILE A 191 45.17 -27.35 -67.60
CA ILE A 191 45.18 -28.76 -68.04
C ILE A 191 44.77 -28.92 -69.51
N GLN A 192 43.84 -28.09 -70.01
CA GLN A 192 43.48 -28.02 -71.44
C GLN A 192 44.68 -27.56 -72.28
N SER A 193 45.32 -26.44 -71.91
CA SER A 193 46.47 -25.89 -72.62
C SER A 193 47.73 -26.76 -72.53
N GLU A 194 47.91 -27.50 -71.42
CA GLU A 194 49.00 -28.46 -71.25
C GLU A 194 48.84 -29.65 -72.20
N LYS A 195 47.63 -30.19 -72.34
CA LYS A 195 47.33 -31.24 -73.33
C LYS A 195 47.62 -30.76 -74.75
N GLU A 196 47.14 -29.58 -75.11
CA GLU A 196 47.39 -28.95 -76.42
C GLU A 196 48.90 -28.74 -76.66
N ALA A 197 49.66 -28.32 -75.64
CA ALA A 197 51.12 -28.21 -75.71
C ALA A 197 51.83 -29.56 -75.85
N THR A 198 51.37 -30.62 -75.17
CA THR A 198 51.95 -31.97 -75.32
C THR A 198 51.69 -32.56 -76.70
N GLU A 199 50.51 -32.33 -77.29
CA GLU A 199 50.18 -32.79 -78.65
C GLU A 199 50.96 -32.01 -79.71
N LEU A 200 51.07 -30.67 -79.58
CA LEU A 200 51.93 -29.85 -80.45
C LEU A 200 53.42 -30.26 -80.34
N LYS A 201 53.89 -30.58 -79.13
CA LYS A 201 55.25 -31.09 -78.93
C LYS A 201 55.46 -32.43 -79.64
N LYS A 202 54.51 -33.37 -79.49
CA LYS A 202 54.54 -34.67 -80.18
C LYS A 202 54.57 -34.50 -81.70
N GLN A 203 53.74 -33.61 -82.26
CA GLN A 203 53.75 -33.31 -83.70
C GLN A 203 55.08 -32.69 -84.16
N LEU A 204 55.69 -31.84 -83.33
CA LEU A 204 56.98 -31.21 -83.63
C LEU A 204 58.15 -32.20 -83.53
N ASP A 205 58.11 -33.15 -82.59
CA ASP A 205 59.09 -34.23 -82.48
C ASP A 205 58.92 -35.27 -83.60
N GLU A 206 57.68 -35.63 -83.99
CA GLU A 206 57.42 -36.41 -85.22
C GLU A 206 57.92 -35.72 -86.50
N MET A 207 57.83 -34.40 -86.59
CA MET A 207 58.41 -33.64 -87.70
C MET A 207 59.94 -33.65 -87.67
N ARG A 208 60.56 -33.62 -86.48
CA ARG A 208 62.02 -33.76 -86.33
C ARG A 208 62.51 -35.13 -86.77
N GLU A 209 61.82 -36.21 -86.39
CA GLU A 209 62.17 -37.57 -86.85
C GLU A 209 62.05 -37.68 -88.37
N LYS A 210 60.93 -37.25 -88.96
CA LYS A 210 60.74 -37.22 -90.42
C LYS A 210 61.82 -36.39 -91.13
N HIS A 211 62.26 -35.27 -90.56
CA HIS A 211 63.39 -34.51 -91.09
C HIS A 211 64.72 -35.25 -90.94
N HIS A 212 64.97 -35.94 -89.82
CA HIS A 212 66.17 -36.73 -89.59
C HIS A 212 66.28 -37.90 -90.57
N GLU A 213 65.20 -38.66 -90.76
CA GLU A 213 65.07 -39.73 -91.77
C GLU A 213 65.37 -39.21 -93.18
N ASN A 214 64.77 -38.07 -93.57
CA ASN A 214 65.02 -37.46 -94.88
C ASN A 214 66.49 -37.01 -95.05
N PHE A 215 67.12 -36.45 -94.01
CA PHE A 215 68.54 -36.08 -94.06
C PHE A 215 69.47 -37.30 -94.08
N GLU A 216 69.09 -38.41 -93.43
CA GLU A 216 69.85 -39.66 -93.43
C GLU A 216 69.74 -40.40 -94.78
N MET A 217 68.55 -40.47 -95.36
CA MET A 217 68.33 -40.97 -96.72
C MET A 217 69.12 -40.16 -97.75
N LEU A 218 69.08 -38.82 -97.66
CA LEU A 218 69.85 -37.94 -98.54
C LEU A 218 71.37 -38.09 -98.35
N ARG A 219 71.84 -38.36 -97.11
CA ARG A 219 73.25 -38.67 -96.84
C ARG A 219 73.67 -39.96 -97.53
N GLN A 220 72.89 -41.04 -97.37
CA GLN A 220 73.15 -42.33 -98.00
C GLN A 220 73.13 -42.23 -99.54
N GLU A 221 72.20 -41.45 -100.11
CA GLU A 221 72.17 -41.19 -101.55
C GLU A 221 73.44 -40.47 -102.04
N LYS A 222 73.92 -39.44 -101.32
CA LYS A 222 75.15 -38.71 -101.70
C LYS A 222 76.42 -39.53 -101.47
N GLU A 223 76.46 -40.40 -100.46
CA GLU A 223 77.57 -41.35 -100.25
C GLU A 223 77.62 -42.40 -101.37
N ALA A 224 76.46 -42.92 -101.80
CA ALA A 224 76.36 -43.83 -102.94
C ALA A 224 76.76 -43.15 -104.27
N GLU A 225 76.35 -41.89 -104.48
CA GLU A 225 76.75 -41.10 -105.65
C GLU A 225 78.26 -40.80 -105.66
N LEU A 226 78.87 -40.53 -104.50
CA LEU A 226 80.32 -40.38 -104.36
C LEU A 226 81.07 -41.67 -104.69
N GLU A 227 80.65 -42.84 -104.21
CA GLU A 227 81.27 -44.11 -104.62
C GLU A 227 81.10 -44.37 -106.13
N ARG A 228 79.93 -44.04 -106.70
CA ARG A 228 79.69 -44.11 -108.16
C ARG A 228 80.73 -43.29 -108.92
N VAL A 229 80.92 -42.02 -108.54
CA VAL A 229 81.95 -41.12 -109.12
C VAL A 229 83.37 -41.63 -108.85
N HIS A 230 83.64 -42.23 -107.68
CA HIS A 230 84.93 -42.86 -107.40
C HIS A 230 85.19 -44.11 -108.26
N THR A 231 84.17 -44.86 -108.69
CA THR A 231 84.32 -45.96 -109.66
C THR A 231 84.54 -45.43 -111.08
N GLU A 232 83.76 -44.45 -111.55
CA GLU A 232 83.94 -43.81 -112.87
C GLU A 232 85.34 -43.15 -112.98
N ARG A 233 85.81 -42.49 -111.92
CA ARG A 233 87.17 -41.94 -111.88
C ARG A 233 88.26 -43.02 -111.92
N ARG A 234 87.98 -44.24 -111.43
CA ARG A 234 88.90 -45.39 -111.51
C ARG A 234 88.95 -45.98 -112.93
N THR A 235 87.81 -46.12 -113.62
CA THR A 235 87.79 -46.61 -115.02
C THR A 235 88.46 -45.63 -115.96
N LEU A 236 88.07 -44.34 -115.91
CA LEU A 236 88.68 -43.27 -116.71
C LEU A 236 90.20 -43.12 -116.48
N MET A 237 90.69 -43.41 -115.26
CA MET A 237 92.14 -43.41 -114.99
C MET A 237 92.85 -44.60 -115.65
N ASN A 238 92.19 -45.74 -115.80
CA ASN A 238 92.76 -46.92 -116.46
C ASN A 238 92.70 -46.78 -117.99
N GLU A 239 91.56 -46.35 -118.55
CA GLU A 239 91.41 -45.99 -119.96
C GLU A 239 92.47 -44.96 -120.39
N LYS A 240 92.71 -43.93 -119.56
CA LYS A 240 93.79 -42.95 -119.81
C LYS A 240 95.21 -43.56 -119.81
N LYS A 241 95.47 -44.63 -119.05
CA LYS A 241 96.76 -45.35 -119.08
C LYS A 241 96.89 -46.23 -120.33
N GLU A 242 95.79 -46.79 -120.81
CA GLU A 242 95.77 -47.62 -122.02
C GLU A 242 95.92 -46.73 -123.27
N LEU A 243 95.16 -45.64 -123.38
CA LEU A 243 95.35 -44.60 -124.40
C LEU A 243 96.76 -43.98 -124.36
N SER A 244 97.42 -43.92 -123.19
CA SER A 244 98.84 -43.53 -123.12
C SER A 244 99.75 -44.55 -123.78
N ARG A 245 99.55 -45.85 -123.52
CA ARG A 245 100.33 -46.92 -124.16
C ARG A 245 100.10 -46.95 -125.67
N GLU A 246 98.86 -46.87 -126.13
CA GLU A 246 98.53 -46.80 -127.56
C GLU A 246 99.19 -45.60 -128.23
N LYS A 247 99.19 -44.43 -127.56
CA LYS A 247 99.90 -43.24 -128.04
C LYS A 247 101.42 -43.45 -128.12
N ASP A 248 102.01 -44.10 -127.13
CA ASP A 248 103.46 -44.37 -127.10
C ASP A 248 103.86 -45.41 -128.15
N GLU A 249 103.04 -46.45 -128.38
CA GLU A 249 103.20 -47.43 -129.47
C GLU A 249 103.01 -46.81 -130.86
N LEU A 250 102.01 -45.94 -131.03
CA LEU A 250 101.84 -45.17 -132.27
C LEU A 250 103.00 -44.19 -132.49
N SER A 251 103.52 -43.56 -131.43
CA SER A 251 104.73 -42.73 -131.54
C SER A 251 105.96 -43.55 -131.94
N ALA A 252 106.09 -44.80 -131.44
CA ALA A 252 107.14 -45.71 -131.87
C ALA A 252 106.99 -46.13 -133.34
N ARG A 253 105.75 -46.39 -133.82
CA ARG A 253 105.47 -46.67 -135.23
C ARG A 253 105.75 -45.48 -136.14
N CYS A 254 105.33 -44.26 -135.77
CA CYS A 254 105.68 -43.05 -136.51
C CYS A 254 107.20 -42.90 -136.62
N LYS A 255 107.95 -43.12 -135.53
CA LYS A 255 109.42 -43.11 -135.55
C LYS A 255 110.05 -44.25 -136.38
N SER A 256 109.34 -45.34 -136.68
CA SER A 256 109.80 -46.34 -137.65
C SER A 256 109.61 -45.81 -139.07
N LEU A 257 108.38 -45.39 -139.39
CA LEU A 257 108.00 -44.84 -140.69
C LEU A 257 108.80 -43.59 -141.07
N GLU A 258 109.12 -42.72 -140.10
CA GLU A 258 110.01 -41.57 -140.30
C GLU A 258 111.40 -42.02 -140.77
N ARG A 259 111.99 -43.06 -140.18
CA ARG A 259 113.30 -43.60 -140.61
C ARG A 259 113.23 -44.32 -141.94
N GLU A 260 112.13 -45.00 -142.23
CA GLU A 260 111.88 -45.66 -143.53
C GLU A 260 111.71 -44.61 -144.65
N LEU A 261 111.02 -43.51 -144.38
CA LEU A 261 110.85 -42.38 -145.29
C LEU A 261 112.16 -41.59 -145.45
N GLU A 262 112.96 -41.45 -144.40
CA GLU A 262 114.28 -40.81 -144.45
C GLU A 262 115.34 -41.69 -145.15
N ALA A 263 115.20 -43.01 -145.11
CA ALA A 263 115.97 -43.93 -145.95
C ALA A 263 115.52 -43.86 -147.42
N ALA A 264 114.21 -43.76 -147.68
CA ALA A 264 113.68 -43.55 -149.03
C ALA A 264 114.16 -42.21 -149.63
N ARG A 265 114.17 -41.14 -148.84
CA ARG A 265 114.72 -39.84 -149.25
C ARG A 265 116.21 -39.89 -149.60
N LYS A 266 117.02 -40.68 -148.90
CA LYS A 266 118.43 -40.87 -149.29
C LYS A 266 118.57 -41.59 -150.62
N HIS A 267 117.70 -42.57 -150.89
CA HIS A 267 117.64 -43.20 -152.21
C HIS A 267 117.13 -42.23 -153.30
N GLU A 268 116.31 -41.23 -152.92
CA GLU A 268 115.86 -40.14 -153.79
C GLU A 268 116.99 -39.12 -154.04
N GLU A 269 117.78 -38.74 -153.02
CA GLU A 269 119.00 -37.91 -153.13
C GLU A 269 120.10 -38.61 -153.98
N GLU A 270 120.25 -39.93 -153.86
CA GLU A 270 121.15 -40.75 -154.70
C GLU A 270 120.69 -40.81 -156.17
N LEU A 271 119.39 -40.62 -156.44
CA LEU A 271 118.85 -40.50 -157.80
C LEU A 271 118.94 -39.06 -158.33
N GLU A 272 118.65 -38.04 -157.51
CA GLU A 272 118.81 -36.63 -157.87
C GLU A 272 120.27 -36.25 -158.14
N THR A 273 121.22 -36.81 -157.39
CA THR A 273 122.67 -36.60 -157.66
C THR A 273 123.09 -37.18 -159.01
N SER A 274 122.61 -38.37 -159.37
CA SER A 274 122.80 -38.98 -160.70
C SER A 274 122.19 -38.13 -161.84
N LEU A 275 121.05 -37.49 -161.59
CA LEU A 275 120.37 -36.60 -162.53
C LEU A 275 121.04 -35.21 -162.65
N SER A 276 121.55 -34.70 -161.53
CA SER A 276 122.39 -33.51 -161.44
C SER A 276 123.69 -33.66 -162.23
N GLU A 277 124.35 -34.82 -162.12
CA GLU A 277 125.61 -35.08 -162.82
C GLU A 277 125.45 -35.07 -164.35
N GLN A 278 124.34 -35.60 -164.90
CA GLN A 278 124.03 -35.44 -166.32
C GLN A 278 123.63 -34.00 -166.71
N THR A 279 122.92 -33.29 -165.84
CA THR A 279 122.50 -31.89 -166.10
C THR A 279 123.70 -30.92 -166.09
N SER A 280 124.73 -31.21 -165.29
CA SER A 280 125.94 -30.39 -165.15
C SER A 280 126.76 -30.23 -166.45
N GLN A 281 126.61 -31.14 -167.42
CA GLN A 281 127.30 -31.05 -168.71
C GLN A 281 126.75 -29.93 -169.63
N VAL A 282 125.58 -29.35 -169.32
CA VAL A 282 124.94 -28.29 -170.13
C VAL A 282 125.12 -26.89 -169.53
N GLY A 283 125.40 -26.78 -168.23
CA GLY A 283 125.40 -25.50 -167.49
C GLY A 283 126.70 -24.67 -167.50
N ASN A 284 127.83 -25.22 -167.96
CA ASN A 284 129.17 -24.64 -167.77
C ASN A 284 129.54 -23.47 -168.73
N LEU A 285 128.61 -22.55 -169.03
CA LEU A 285 128.84 -21.41 -169.95
C LEU A 285 128.21 -20.05 -169.55
N SER A 286 127.61 -19.87 -168.36
CA SER A 286 126.97 -18.58 -167.99
C SER A 286 127.06 -18.19 -166.51
N VAL A 287 128.26 -18.30 -165.92
CA VAL A 287 128.50 -18.14 -164.47
C VAL A 287 128.57 -16.66 -163.99
N ASP A 288 128.79 -15.70 -164.89
CA ASP A 288 129.36 -14.38 -164.55
C ASP A 288 128.42 -13.28 -163.99
N LEU A 289 127.27 -13.62 -163.37
CA LEU A 289 126.25 -12.61 -162.95
C LEU A 289 125.82 -12.62 -161.46
N ALA A 290 126.63 -13.17 -160.55
CA ALA A 290 126.17 -13.45 -159.18
C ALA A 290 126.17 -12.26 -158.18
N GLU A 291 127.14 -11.33 -158.22
CA GLU A 291 127.64 -10.75 -156.96
C GLU A 291 127.17 -9.33 -156.52
N THR A 292 126.10 -8.72 -157.08
CA THR A 292 125.71 -7.34 -156.65
C THR A 292 124.24 -7.12 -156.28
N LYS A 293 123.91 -7.28 -154.98
CA LYS A 293 123.18 -6.30 -154.09
C LYS A 293 122.62 -6.93 -152.80
N LYS A 294 123.51 -7.32 -151.88
CA LYS A 294 123.18 -7.81 -150.52
C LYS A 294 122.85 -6.67 -149.51
N SER A 295 122.48 -5.46 -149.98
CA SER A 295 122.64 -4.22 -149.20
C SER A 295 121.35 -3.39 -148.98
N LEU A 296 120.16 -3.99 -149.07
CA LEU A 296 118.88 -3.29 -148.84
C LEU A 296 118.13 -3.87 -147.63
N SER A 297 118.76 -3.78 -146.46
CA SER A 297 118.26 -4.29 -145.18
C SER A 297 117.51 -3.20 -144.36
N ASP A 298 117.09 -3.57 -143.14
CA ASP A 298 116.99 -2.69 -141.97
C ASP A 298 115.89 -1.58 -141.92
N ARG A 299 114.74 -1.70 -142.62
CA ARG A 299 113.75 -0.60 -142.64
C ARG A 299 112.28 -0.83 -142.24
N MET A 300 111.80 -2.05 -142.00
CA MET A 300 110.35 -2.29 -141.85
C MET A 300 109.84 -2.63 -140.43
N ALA A 301 110.59 -2.27 -139.39
CA ALA A 301 110.24 -2.49 -137.98
C ALA A 301 109.08 -1.60 -137.42
N LEU A 302 108.27 -0.99 -138.28
CA LEU A 302 107.23 -0.01 -137.88
C LEU A 302 105.86 -0.64 -137.56
N ALA A 303 105.60 -1.87 -138.01
CA ALA A 303 104.25 -2.46 -138.08
C ALA A 303 103.59 -2.76 -136.71
N THR A 304 104.38 -2.96 -135.65
CA THR A 304 103.94 -3.54 -134.36
C THR A 304 103.01 -2.63 -133.53
N ARG A 305 102.67 -1.43 -133.99
CA ARG A 305 102.01 -0.38 -133.19
C ARG A 305 100.50 -0.24 -133.37
N LEU A 306 99.88 -1.01 -134.27
CA LEU A 306 98.47 -0.86 -134.67
C LEU A 306 97.48 -1.85 -134.03
N GLN A 307 97.94 -2.80 -133.20
CA GLN A 307 97.09 -3.91 -132.72
C GLN A 307 96.43 -3.67 -131.36
N THR A 308 96.83 -2.65 -130.60
CA THR A 308 96.40 -2.43 -129.21
C THR A 308 95.14 -1.59 -129.00
N GLU A 309 94.61 -0.90 -130.03
CA GLU A 309 93.45 -0.01 -129.89
C GLU A 309 92.09 -0.75 -129.79
N ASN A 310 92.01 -2.01 -130.22
CA ASN A 310 90.74 -2.68 -130.50
C ASN A 310 90.00 -3.28 -129.28
N MET A 311 90.48 -3.09 -128.04
CA MET A 311 89.86 -3.67 -126.83
C MET A 311 89.02 -2.68 -126.00
N GLY A 312 89.08 -1.37 -126.27
CA GLY A 312 88.55 -0.34 -125.35
C GLY A 312 87.02 -0.14 -125.32
N MET A 313 86.26 -0.73 -126.25
CA MET A 313 84.86 -0.34 -126.51
C MET A 313 83.79 -1.10 -125.69
N ALA A 314 84.11 -2.28 -125.13
CA ALA A 314 83.09 -3.18 -124.58
C ALA A 314 82.54 -2.79 -123.19
N GLY A 315 83.31 -2.09 -122.36
CA GLY A 315 82.99 -1.92 -120.93
C GLY A 315 81.83 -0.97 -120.61
N LYS A 316 81.50 -0.01 -121.50
CA LYS A 316 80.64 1.14 -121.17
C LYS A 316 79.12 0.89 -121.27
N LEU A 317 78.70 -0.29 -121.72
CA LEU A 317 77.27 -0.62 -121.91
C LEU A 317 76.62 -1.33 -120.70
N ALA A 318 77.40 -1.95 -119.81
CA ALA A 318 76.85 -2.70 -118.68
C ALA A 318 76.34 -1.80 -117.53
N GLU A 319 77.01 -0.67 -117.30
CA GLU A 319 76.82 0.18 -116.11
C GLU A 319 75.51 1.00 -116.13
N GLN A 320 75.01 1.34 -117.32
CA GLN A 320 73.79 2.16 -117.47
C GLN A 320 72.49 1.38 -117.23
N VAL A 321 72.51 0.05 -117.33
CA VAL A 321 71.30 -0.79 -117.16
C VAL A 321 70.93 -0.92 -115.67
N ALA A 322 71.91 -1.12 -114.79
CA ALA A 322 71.69 -1.38 -113.37
C ALA A 322 71.01 -0.20 -112.63
N LEU A 323 71.31 1.04 -113.01
CA LEU A 323 70.73 2.24 -112.41
C LEU A 323 69.23 2.41 -112.72
N ILE A 324 68.77 1.95 -113.90
CA ILE A 324 67.37 2.09 -114.32
C ILE A 324 66.47 1.09 -113.57
N GLU A 325 66.96 -0.13 -113.32
CA GLU A 325 66.20 -1.12 -112.55
C GLU A 325 66.02 -0.75 -111.06
N GLY A 326 67.00 -0.05 -110.47
CA GLY A 326 66.90 0.39 -109.07
C GLY A 326 65.73 1.35 -108.85
N ALA A 327 65.66 2.42 -109.65
CA ALA A 327 64.65 3.47 -109.53
C ALA A 327 63.21 2.95 -109.71
N LEU A 328 62.99 1.97 -110.60
CA LEU A 328 61.68 1.35 -110.79
C LEU A 328 61.22 0.51 -109.58
N ARG A 329 62.17 -0.04 -108.82
CA ARG A 329 61.89 -0.90 -107.65
C ARG A 329 61.49 -0.08 -106.42
N GLU A 330 62.12 1.08 -106.22
CA GLU A 330 61.73 2.04 -105.17
C GLU A 330 60.37 2.69 -105.44
N ALA A 331 60.08 3.04 -106.70
CA ALA A 331 58.79 3.59 -107.10
C ALA A 331 57.60 2.63 -106.84
N ALA A 332 57.82 1.33 -106.96
CA ALA A 332 56.82 0.31 -106.63
C ALA A 332 56.55 0.25 -105.11
N ASN A 333 57.61 0.17 -104.30
CA ASN A 333 57.51 0.04 -102.84
C ASN A 333 56.89 1.29 -102.18
N SER A 334 57.15 2.48 -102.73
CA SER A 334 56.52 3.74 -102.29
C SER A 334 55.00 3.70 -102.45
N LYS A 335 54.52 3.13 -103.57
CA LYS A 335 53.09 3.05 -103.88
C LYS A 335 52.33 2.07 -102.99
N THR A 336 52.94 0.94 -102.60
CA THR A 336 52.32 0.01 -101.64
C THR A 336 52.22 0.61 -100.24
N ALA A 337 53.28 1.28 -99.76
CA ALA A 337 53.26 1.96 -98.46
C ALA A 337 52.19 3.07 -98.39
N GLN A 338 51.97 3.80 -99.49
CA GLN A 338 50.90 4.80 -99.57
C GLN A 338 49.50 4.17 -99.41
N GLN A 339 49.25 3.01 -100.02
CA GLN A 339 47.96 2.30 -99.93
C GLN A 339 47.70 1.72 -98.54
N GLU A 340 48.73 1.21 -97.86
CA GLU A 340 48.63 0.75 -96.47
C GLU A 340 48.31 1.91 -95.51
N MET A 341 48.92 3.08 -95.71
CA MET A 341 48.63 4.27 -94.90
C MET A 341 47.20 4.79 -95.12
N GLU A 342 46.69 4.79 -96.35
CA GLU A 342 45.28 5.12 -96.63
C GLU A 342 44.31 4.13 -95.94
N ALA A 343 44.61 2.84 -95.95
CA ALA A 343 43.81 1.82 -95.26
C ALA A 343 43.78 2.04 -93.73
N GLN A 344 44.93 2.32 -93.11
CA GLN A 344 45.04 2.63 -91.68
C GLN A 344 44.24 3.89 -91.30
N VAL A 345 44.30 4.95 -92.13
CA VAL A 345 43.53 6.18 -91.90
C VAL A 345 42.01 5.94 -91.97
N GLN A 346 41.53 5.09 -92.88
CA GLN A 346 40.10 4.75 -92.93
C GLN A 346 39.67 3.87 -91.74
N ALA A 347 40.52 2.95 -91.27
CA ALA A 347 40.26 2.14 -90.07
C ALA A 347 40.10 3.04 -88.82
N ALA A 348 41.10 3.89 -88.56
CA ALA A 348 41.07 4.84 -87.44
C ALA A 348 39.85 5.78 -87.49
N LYS A 349 39.44 6.20 -88.69
CA LYS A 349 38.23 7.01 -88.90
C LYS A 349 36.94 6.26 -88.53
N ALA A 350 36.86 4.96 -88.80
CA ALA A 350 35.73 4.12 -88.40
C ALA A 350 35.72 3.86 -86.87
N ASP A 351 36.89 3.70 -86.24
CA ASP A 351 37.00 3.60 -84.78
C ASP A 351 36.54 4.90 -84.09
N VAL A 352 36.96 6.07 -84.59
CA VAL A 352 36.50 7.37 -84.09
C VAL A 352 34.99 7.57 -84.25
N GLN A 353 34.37 7.03 -85.31
CA GLN A 353 32.90 7.05 -85.45
C GLN A 353 32.21 6.13 -84.43
N ARG A 354 32.73 4.92 -84.18
CA ARG A 354 32.20 4.03 -83.13
C ARG A 354 32.34 4.65 -81.73
N MET A 355 33.48 5.25 -81.41
CA MET A 355 33.70 5.95 -80.14
C MET A 355 32.70 7.09 -79.92
N LYS A 356 32.40 7.89 -80.96
CA LYS A 356 31.40 8.97 -80.89
C LYS A 356 29.96 8.45 -80.70
N GLN A 357 29.64 7.27 -81.24
CA GLN A 357 28.35 6.63 -81.01
C GLN A 357 28.21 6.14 -79.57
N SER A 358 29.25 5.51 -79.00
CA SER A 358 29.25 5.15 -77.57
C SER A 358 29.26 6.36 -76.63
N GLU A 359 29.92 7.46 -77.01
CA GLU A 359 29.90 8.72 -76.24
C GLU A 359 28.50 9.34 -76.22
N ALA A 360 27.78 9.32 -77.35
CA ALA A 360 26.41 9.80 -77.44
C ALA A 360 25.44 8.93 -76.61
N GLN A 361 25.57 7.60 -76.68
CA GLN A 361 24.77 6.67 -75.87
C GLN A 361 25.02 6.89 -74.36
N ALA A 362 26.28 6.96 -73.93
CA ALA A 362 26.62 7.18 -72.52
C ALA A 362 26.10 8.53 -71.98
N LYS A 363 26.02 9.57 -72.83
CA LYS A 363 25.39 10.85 -72.47
C LYS A 363 23.88 10.73 -72.31
N GLN A 364 23.21 10.04 -73.23
CA GLN A 364 21.76 9.78 -73.12
C GLN A 364 21.42 8.95 -71.87
N ASP A 365 22.24 7.94 -71.56
CA ASP A 365 22.04 7.12 -70.36
C ASP A 365 22.30 7.92 -69.07
N LEU A 366 23.28 8.84 -69.07
CA LEU A 366 23.50 9.78 -67.97
C LEU A 366 22.31 10.74 -67.77
N GLU A 367 21.74 11.27 -68.85
CA GLU A 367 20.54 12.13 -68.80
C GLU A 367 19.31 11.36 -68.29
N ASN A 368 19.13 10.11 -68.70
CA ASN A 368 18.08 9.22 -68.18
C ASN A 368 18.23 9.01 -66.66
N VAL A 369 19.44 8.64 -66.19
CA VAL A 369 19.72 8.43 -64.76
C VAL A 369 19.52 9.71 -63.95
N GLN A 370 19.96 10.87 -64.45
CA GLN A 370 19.69 12.16 -63.79
C GLN A 370 18.19 12.49 -63.74
N GLY A 371 17.44 12.15 -64.79
CA GLY A 371 15.98 12.28 -64.83
C GLY A 371 15.28 11.40 -63.80
N ASP A 372 15.73 10.15 -63.64
CA ASP A 372 15.15 9.21 -62.67
C ASP A 372 15.56 9.51 -61.22
N MET A 373 16.77 10.00 -60.97
CA MET A 373 17.14 10.53 -59.64
C MET A 373 16.23 11.70 -59.25
N ARG A 374 15.94 12.65 -60.15
CA ARG A 374 15.02 13.77 -59.86
C ARG A 374 13.60 13.27 -59.54
N LYS A 375 13.10 12.25 -60.24
CA LYS A 375 11.80 11.63 -59.92
C LYS A 375 11.79 10.93 -58.56
N GLN A 376 12.91 10.35 -58.12
CA GLN A 376 13.02 9.78 -56.78
C GLN A 376 13.12 10.87 -55.70
N GLU A 377 13.93 11.91 -55.92
CA GLU A 377 14.04 13.10 -55.08
C GLU A 377 12.66 13.76 -54.86
N GLU A 378 11.89 13.97 -55.94
CA GLU A 378 10.52 14.50 -55.89
C GLU A 378 9.57 13.58 -55.10
N ARG A 379 9.66 12.26 -55.26
CA ARG A 379 8.87 11.28 -54.48
C ARG A 379 9.22 11.31 -53.00
N PHE A 380 10.50 11.27 -52.63
CA PHE A 380 10.92 11.35 -51.24
C PHE A 380 10.52 12.68 -50.59
N GLN A 381 10.50 13.79 -51.34
CA GLN A 381 9.98 15.07 -50.86
C GLN A 381 8.46 15.05 -50.67
N GLN A 382 7.71 14.41 -51.58
CA GLN A 382 6.25 14.20 -51.43
C GLN A 382 5.93 13.30 -50.22
N GLU A 383 6.53 12.12 -50.13
CA GLU A 383 6.39 11.18 -49.00
C GLU A 383 6.74 11.84 -47.65
N ARG A 384 7.77 12.69 -47.62
CA ARG A 384 8.18 13.43 -46.42
C ARG A 384 7.16 14.49 -45.99
N GLU A 385 6.59 15.23 -46.94
CA GLU A 385 5.53 16.21 -46.62
C GLU A 385 4.20 15.53 -46.29
N GLU A 386 3.87 14.39 -46.91
CA GLU A 386 2.72 13.56 -46.54
C GLU A 386 2.88 12.97 -45.12
N ALA A 387 4.04 12.39 -44.79
CA ALA A 387 4.32 11.88 -43.46
C ALA A 387 4.28 12.99 -42.38
N LYS A 388 4.75 14.18 -42.72
CA LYS A 388 4.68 15.38 -41.86
C LYS A 388 3.25 15.87 -41.67
N GLN A 389 2.41 15.87 -42.71
CA GLN A 389 0.98 16.20 -42.61
C GLN A 389 0.20 15.13 -41.83
N ALA A 390 0.52 13.84 -42.01
CA ALA A 390 -0.05 12.74 -41.25
C ALA A 390 0.31 12.84 -39.76
N LEU A 391 1.58 13.11 -39.42
CA LEU A 391 2.04 13.36 -38.05
C LEU A 391 1.35 14.58 -37.44
N GLN A 392 1.26 15.70 -38.17
CA GLN A 392 0.55 16.90 -37.71
C GLN A 392 -0.93 16.61 -37.45
N THR A 393 -1.58 15.79 -38.29
CA THR A 393 -2.97 15.35 -38.13
C THR A 393 -3.13 14.44 -36.92
N ALA A 394 -2.21 13.48 -36.70
CA ALA A 394 -2.21 12.61 -35.53
C ALA A 394 -2.08 13.42 -34.22
N VAL A 395 -1.12 14.35 -34.16
CA VAL A 395 -0.92 15.24 -32.99
C VAL A 395 -2.14 16.12 -32.71
N GLN A 396 -2.89 16.57 -33.74
CA GLN A 396 -4.15 17.30 -33.52
C GLN A 396 -5.28 16.37 -33.04
N ASN A 397 -5.36 15.13 -33.54
CA ASN A 397 -6.33 14.15 -33.07
C ASN A 397 -6.08 13.76 -31.59
N GLU A 398 -4.82 13.58 -31.19
CA GLU A 398 -4.45 13.36 -29.79
C GLU A 398 -4.83 14.56 -28.91
N LYS A 399 -4.52 15.79 -29.32
CA LYS A 399 -4.94 17.01 -28.60
C LYS A 399 -6.46 17.12 -28.43
N LEU A 400 -7.23 16.73 -29.46
CA LEU A 400 -8.69 16.68 -29.39
C LEU A 400 -9.19 15.56 -28.45
N ASN A 401 -8.50 14.41 -28.39
CA ASN A 401 -8.82 13.33 -27.46
C ASN A 401 -8.51 13.71 -26.02
N PHE A 402 -7.31 14.23 -25.73
CA PHE A 402 -6.98 14.74 -24.39
C PHE A 402 -7.94 15.84 -23.94
N LYS A 403 -8.41 16.71 -24.84
CA LYS A 403 -9.45 17.69 -24.50
C LYS A 403 -10.77 17.02 -24.12
N ARG A 404 -11.25 16.05 -24.90
CA ARG A 404 -12.46 15.27 -24.58
C ARG A 404 -12.34 14.52 -23.25
N GLU A 405 -11.15 14.02 -22.93
CA GLU A 405 -10.88 13.34 -21.66
C GLU A 405 -10.85 14.31 -20.48
N LEU A 406 -10.28 15.51 -20.64
CA LEU A 406 -10.36 16.58 -19.65
C LEU A 406 -11.81 17.05 -19.43
N ASP A 407 -12.55 17.32 -20.51
CA ASP A 407 -13.98 17.70 -20.45
C ASP A 407 -14.81 16.60 -19.76
N ARG A 408 -14.53 15.31 -20.06
CA ARG A 408 -15.13 14.16 -19.38
C ARG A 408 -14.76 14.10 -17.90
N LEU A 409 -13.47 14.21 -17.55
CA LEU A 409 -13.00 14.13 -16.17
C LEU A 409 -13.55 15.30 -15.33
N GLU A 410 -13.68 16.48 -15.92
CA GLU A 410 -14.31 17.64 -15.27
C GLU A 410 -15.82 17.45 -15.10
N ALA A 411 -16.53 16.91 -16.10
CA ALA A 411 -17.95 16.55 -15.99
C ALA A 411 -18.18 15.45 -14.93
N GLU A 412 -17.33 14.42 -14.91
CA GLU A 412 -17.31 13.41 -13.85
C GLU A 412 -17.03 14.06 -12.50
N SER A 413 -16.05 14.95 -12.37
CA SER A 413 -15.71 15.62 -11.10
C SER A 413 -16.87 16.50 -10.60
N LYS A 414 -17.52 17.25 -11.49
CA LYS A 414 -18.75 18.03 -11.20
C LYS A 414 -19.90 17.13 -10.75
N HIS A 415 -20.12 15.97 -11.37
CA HIS A 415 -21.11 14.99 -10.92
C HIS A 415 -20.70 14.32 -9.59
N LYS A 416 -19.40 14.03 -9.40
CA LYS A 416 -18.85 13.45 -8.18
C LYS A 416 -19.07 14.39 -6.99
N SER A 417 -18.80 15.69 -7.18
CA SER A 417 -19.07 16.76 -6.21
C SER A 417 -20.57 16.93 -5.92
N LYS A 418 -21.43 17.01 -6.95
CA LYS A 418 -22.90 17.12 -6.75
C LYS A 418 -23.49 15.99 -5.91
N LEU A 419 -23.10 14.75 -6.16
CA LEU A 419 -23.59 13.60 -5.37
C LEU A 419 -23.01 13.57 -3.95
N ALA A 420 -21.77 14.05 -3.75
CA ALA A 420 -21.23 14.23 -2.39
C ALA A 420 -22.00 15.31 -1.62
N LEU A 421 -22.31 16.45 -2.25
CA LEU A 421 -23.14 17.51 -1.66
C LEU A 421 -24.55 17.01 -1.34
N GLN A 422 -25.16 16.21 -2.22
CA GLN A 422 -26.45 15.57 -1.93
C GLN A 422 -26.37 14.66 -0.70
N ALA A 423 -25.34 13.81 -0.60
CA ALA A 423 -25.16 12.93 0.56
C ALA A 423 -24.94 13.73 1.87
N VAL A 424 -24.24 14.86 1.81
CA VAL A 424 -24.12 15.79 2.95
C VAL A 424 -25.49 16.37 3.32
N LEU A 425 -26.26 16.91 2.36
CA LEU A 425 -27.60 17.46 2.60
C LEU A 425 -28.60 16.40 3.13
N GLU A 426 -28.46 15.14 2.75
CA GLU A 426 -29.24 14.03 3.31
C GLU A 426 -28.83 13.70 4.75
N LYS A 427 -27.54 13.75 5.07
CA LYS A 427 -27.06 13.60 6.46
C LYS A 427 -27.40 14.79 7.34
N GLU A 428 -27.36 16.02 6.83
CA GLU A 428 -27.80 17.23 7.54
C GLU A 428 -29.30 17.17 7.86
N LYS A 429 -30.13 16.67 6.94
CA LYS A 429 -31.56 16.42 7.21
C LYS A 429 -31.78 15.36 8.29
N GLU A 430 -31.01 14.27 8.28
CA GLU A 430 -31.13 13.24 9.31
C GLU A 430 -30.60 13.73 10.67
N ILE A 431 -29.52 14.51 10.69
CA ILE A 431 -29.04 15.21 11.89
C ILE A 431 -30.13 16.15 12.41
N ALA A 432 -30.74 16.98 11.57
CA ALA A 432 -31.82 17.88 11.97
C ALA A 432 -33.05 17.11 12.50
N ARG A 433 -33.39 15.96 11.89
CA ARG A 433 -34.46 15.05 12.37
C ARG A 433 -34.13 14.45 13.74
N LEU A 434 -32.90 13.99 13.93
CA LEU A 434 -32.44 13.41 15.20
C LEU A 434 -32.33 14.48 16.29
N SER A 435 -31.84 15.67 15.99
CA SER A 435 -31.82 16.81 16.91
C SER A 435 -33.23 17.28 17.28
N ALA A 436 -34.17 17.33 16.34
CA ALA A 436 -35.56 17.65 16.64
C ALA A 436 -36.20 16.59 17.57
N ARG A 437 -35.92 15.31 17.35
CA ARG A 437 -36.40 14.22 18.21
C ARG A 437 -35.70 14.17 19.58
N LEU A 438 -34.42 14.55 19.64
CA LEU A 438 -33.74 14.77 20.92
C LEU A 438 -34.37 15.94 21.66
N HIS A 439 -34.75 17.02 20.99
CA HIS A 439 -35.43 18.15 21.61
C HIS A 439 -36.85 17.81 22.08
N GLU A 440 -37.60 17.02 21.30
CA GLU A 440 -38.89 16.42 21.69
C GLU A 440 -38.73 15.58 22.97
N LEU A 441 -37.70 14.73 23.04
CA LEU A 441 -37.39 13.94 24.24
C LEU A 441 -36.89 14.79 25.42
N GLU A 442 -36.13 15.85 25.15
CA GLU A 442 -35.75 16.85 26.17
C GLU A 442 -36.97 17.60 26.71
N GLU A 443 -37.97 17.90 25.88
CA GLU A 443 -39.22 18.53 26.30
C GLU A 443 -40.14 17.55 27.04
N ASP A 444 -40.21 16.26 26.65
CA ASP A 444 -40.87 15.20 27.42
C ASP A 444 -40.26 15.01 28.82
N VAL A 445 -38.94 15.16 28.94
CA VAL A 445 -38.22 15.13 30.23
C VAL A 445 -38.41 16.44 31.00
N ARG A 446 -38.26 17.60 30.35
CA ARG A 446 -38.37 18.94 30.97
C ARG A 446 -39.79 19.30 31.39
N SER A 447 -40.81 18.74 30.74
CA SER A 447 -42.22 18.80 31.15
C SER A 447 -42.60 17.74 32.19
N GLY A 448 -41.69 16.81 32.50
CA GLY A 448 -41.93 15.71 33.43
C GLY A 448 -42.93 14.66 32.91
N GLY A 449 -43.26 14.63 31.62
CA GLY A 449 -44.20 13.65 31.04
C GLY A 449 -43.76 12.20 31.27
N ALA A 450 -42.45 11.95 31.14
CA ALA A 450 -41.85 10.63 31.40
C ALA A 450 -41.97 10.20 32.87
N ASP A 451 -41.76 11.11 33.82
CA ASP A 451 -41.82 10.79 35.25
C ASP A 451 -43.25 10.79 35.79
N ASN A 452 -44.14 11.66 35.31
CA ASN A 452 -45.59 11.56 35.59
C ASN A 452 -46.16 10.20 35.17
N ARG A 453 -45.69 9.64 34.05
CA ARG A 453 -46.07 8.29 33.61
C ARG A 453 -45.57 7.20 34.58
N LYS A 454 -44.33 7.29 35.06
CA LYS A 454 -43.80 6.39 36.11
C LYS A 454 -44.51 6.57 37.45
N ILE A 455 -44.85 7.79 37.84
CA ILE A 455 -45.56 8.11 39.10
C ILE A 455 -46.95 7.47 39.08
N LEU A 456 -47.66 7.51 37.95
CA LEU A 456 -48.94 6.81 37.78
C LEU A 456 -48.78 5.28 37.85
N GLU A 457 -47.72 4.73 37.26
CA GLU A 457 -47.42 3.29 37.31
C GLU A 457 -47.05 2.82 38.73
N PHE A 458 -46.20 3.58 39.44
CA PHE A 458 -45.88 3.35 40.84
C PHE A 458 -47.11 3.52 41.76
N ALA A 459 -47.96 4.52 41.53
CA ALA A 459 -49.20 4.68 42.27
C ALA A 459 -50.15 3.48 42.07
N GLN A 460 -50.21 2.90 40.85
CA GLN A 460 -51.00 1.69 40.58
C GLN A 460 -50.41 0.45 41.27
N VAL A 461 -49.08 0.31 41.34
CA VAL A 461 -48.41 -0.77 42.08
C VAL A 461 -48.61 -0.62 43.59
N GLN A 462 -48.46 0.60 44.13
CA GLN A 462 -48.66 0.92 45.53
C GLN A 462 -50.11 0.67 45.96
N ALA A 463 -51.10 1.10 45.16
CA ALA A 463 -52.51 0.85 45.45
C ALA A 463 -52.88 -0.64 45.53
N LYS A 464 -52.26 -1.50 44.70
CA LYS A 464 -52.40 -2.96 44.80
C LYS A 464 -51.78 -3.50 46.09
N ARG A 465 -50.54 -3.10 46.38
CA ARG A 465 -49.81 -3.52 47.60
C ARG A 465 -50.57 -3.16 48.88
N GLU A 466 -51.15 -1.97 48.93
CA GLU A 466 -51.97 -1.56 50.08
C GLU A 466 -53.34 -2.24 50.13
N ALA A 467 -53.91 -2.68 49.01
CA ALA A 467 -55.14 -3.49 49.02
C ALA A 467 -54.87 -4.87 49.64
N GLU A 468 -53.81 -5.55 49.17
CA GLU A 468 -53.32 -6.81 49.73
C GLU A 468 -52.96 -6.68 51.22
N GLN A 469 -52.29 -5.60 51.61
CA GLN A 469 -51.94 -5.33 53.00
C GLN A 469 -53.16 -5.03 53.89
N ARG A 470 -54.18 -4.34 53.37
CA ARG A 470 -55.46 -4.12 54.10
C ARG A 470 -56.22 -5.43 54.28
N GLU A 471 -56.21 -6.32 53.28
CA GLU A 471 -56.83 -7.65 53.40
C GLU A 471 -56.13 -8.51 54.46
N GLN A 472 -54.79 -8.55 54.44
CA GLN A 472 -54.00 -9.25 55.47
C GLN A 472 -54.22 -8.66 56.87
N ALA A 473 -54.31 -7.33 57.00
CA ALA A 473 -54.60 -6.66 58.27
C ALA A 473 -56.01 -7.03 58.79
N ALA A 474 -57.02 -7.08 57.92
CA ALA A 474 -58.37 -7.51 58.29
C ALA A 474 -58.41 -8.99 58.73
N GLN A 475 -57.67 -9.87 58.05
CA GLN A 475 -57.53 -11.28 58.44
C GLN A 475 -56.86 -11.43 59.83
N MET A 476 -55.78 -10.67 60.08
CA MET A 476 -55.14 -10.65 61.41
C MET A 476 -56.07 -10.11 62.50
N GLN A 477 -56.86 -9.07 62.21
CA GLN A 477 -57.80 -8.49 63.17
C GLN A 477 -58.96 -9.45 63.51
N ALA A 478 -59.48 -10.20 62.53
CA ALA A 478 -60.48 -11.23 62.76
C ALA A 478 -59.91 -12.37 63.64
N LEU A 479 -58.68 -12.80 63.39
CA LEU A 479 -58.00 -13.81 64.21
C LEU A 479 -57.72 -13.29 65.63
N SER A 480 -57.32 -12.03 65.82
CA SER A 480 -57.13 -11.47 67.17
C SER A 480 -58.43 -11.34 67.94
N GLN A 481 -59.54 -11.01 67.27
CA GLN A 481 -60.88 -10.97 67.90
C GLN A 481 -61.30 -12.36 68.40
N GLN A 482 -61.15 -13.41 67.58
CA GLN A 482 -61.42 -14.79 68.00
C GLN A 482 -60.54 -15.22 69.20
N LEU A 483 -59.29 -14.76 69.25
CA LEU A 483 -58.35 -15.04 70.34
C LEU A 483 -58.72 -14.27 71.63
N GLU A 484 -59.22 -13.04 71.52
CA GLU A 484 -59.80 -12.29 72.65
C GLU A 484 -61.10 -12.93 73.17
N GLU A 485 -61.98 -13.37 72.28
CA GLU A 485 -63.24 -14.04 72.64
C GLU A 485 -62.97 -15.35 73.40
N ALA A 486 -62.07 -16.19 72.88
CA ALA A 486 -61.62 -17.40 73.57
C ALA A 486 -60.95 -17.11 74.92
N HIS A 487 -60.19 -16.01 75.05
CA HIS A 487 -59.64 -15.59 76.33
C HIS A 487 -60.71 -15.14 77.34
N ARG A 488 -61.77 -14.46 76.88
CA ARG A 488 -62.91 -14.07 77.74
C ARG A 488 -63.67 -15.30 78.23
N GLU A 489 -64.00 -16.25 77.36
CA GLU A 489 -64.65 -17.51 77.74
C GLU A 489 -63.82 -18.30 78.78
N VAL A 490 -62.51 -18.42 78.57
CA VAL A 490 -61.58 -19.05 79.53
C VAL A 490 -61.51 -18.28 80.85
N GLN A 491 -61.72 -16.96 80.86
CA GLN A 491 -61.73 -16.16 82.09
C GLN A 491 -63.06 -16.26 82.85
N GLU A 492 -64.20 -16.27 82.15
CA GLU A 492 -65.51 -16.49 82.75
C GLU A 492 -65.59 -17.88 83.42
N LEU A 493 -65.13 -18.93 82.73
CA LEU A 493 -65.03 -20.29 83.30
C LEU A 493 -64.11 -20.39 84.54
N ARG A 494 -63.10 -19.53 84.66
CA ARG A 494 -62.25 -19.44 85.86
C ARG A 494 -62.96 -18.72 87.01
N ASP A 495 -63.74 -17.70 86.70
CA ASP A 495 -64.47 -16.91 87.68
C ASP A 495 -65.68 -17.66 88.25
N ASP A 496 -66.42 -18.43 87.45
CA ASP A 496 -67.47 -19.33 87.94
C ASP A 496 -66.91 -20.46 88.80
N LYS A 497 -65.77 -21.05 88.40
CA LYS A 497 -65.05 -22.02 89.23
C LYS A 497 -64.64 -21.43 90.59
N ARG A 498 -64.33 -20.13 90.67
CA ARG A 498 -64.05 -19.43 91.93
C ARG A 498 -65.33 -19.24 92.76
N ARG A 499 -66.42 -18.75 92.15
CA ARG A 499 -67.74 -18.57 92.82
C ARG A 499 -68.20 -19.86 93.49
N HIS A 500 -68.22 -20.99 92.78
CA HIS A 500 -68.66 -22.27 93.35
C HIS A 500 -67.74 -22.81 94.45
N ALA A 501 -66.44 -22.49 94.44
CA ALA A 501 -65.55 -22.82 95.54
C ALA A 501 -65.85 -21.98 96.80
N GLU A 502 -66.16 -20.70 96.63
CA GLU A 502 -66.55 -19.79 97.72
C GLU A 502 -67.90 -20.23 98.35
N GLU A 503 -68.91 -20.53 97.52
CA GLU A 503 -70.20 -21.09 97.96
C GLU A 503 -70.03 -22.37 98.80
N LEU A 504 -69.19 -23.30 98.34
CA LEU A 504 -68.90 -24.55 99.06
C LEU A 504 -68.27 -24.28 100.44
N THR A 505 -67.36 -23.30 100.54
CA THR A 505 -66.78 -22.93 101.85
C THR A 505 -67.79 -22.26 102.78
N ALA A 506 -68.74 -21.47 102.26
CA ALA A 506 -69.78 -20.84 103.05
C ALA A 506 -70.76 -21.87 103.64
N MET A 507 -71.18 -22.87 102.85
CA MET A 507 -72.01 -23.98 103.35
C MET A 507 -71.33 -24.76 104.48
N LEU A 508 -70.04 -25.07 104.32
CA LEU A 508 -69.24 -25.80 105.33
C LEU A 508 -69.03 -25.02 106.64
N GLN A 509 -69.12 -23.68 106.63
CA GLN A 509 -69.07 -22.86 107.84
C GLN A 509 -70.42 -22.82 108.56
N ASN A 510 -71.52 -22.60 107.83
CA ASN A 510 -72.85 -22.52 108.44
C ASN A 510 -73.26 -23.83 109.10
N GLN A 511 -73.01 -24.98 108.45
CA GLN A 511 -73.32 -26.31 108.99
C GLN A 511 -72.59 -26.65 110.31
N ARG A 512 -71.57 -25.86 110.72
CA ARG A 512 -70.84 -26.01 111.99
C ARG A 512 -71.36 -25.12 113.12
N ARG A 513 -72.29 -24.19 112.86
CA ARG A 513 -72.78 -23.23 113.86
C ARG A 513 -74.00 -23.73 114.64
N ASP A 514 -74.89 -24.49 114.00
CA ASP A 514 -76.14 -24.96 114.61
C ASP A 514 -75.96 -26.04 115.71
N GLY A 515 -74.76 -26.62 115.84
CA GLY A 515 -74.47 -27.71 116.79
C GLY A 515 -74.17 -27.29 118.24
N VAL A 516 -74.23 -26.00 118.57
CA VAL A 516 -73.79 -25.49 119.89
C VAL A 516 -74.96 -25.38 120.86
N ASN A 517 -74.88 -26.07 122.01
CA ASN A 517 -75.91 -25.97 123.05
C ASN A 517 -75.90 -24.57 123.70
N MET A 518 -76.87 -23.75 123.29
CA MET A 518 -77.01 -22.35 123.73
C MET A 518 -77.29 -22.19 125.22
N GLU A 519 -77.89 -23.18 125.91
CA GLU A 519 -78.10 -23.12 127.37
C GLU A 519 -76.76 -23.27 128.12
N TYR A 520 -75.89 -24.18 127.66
CA TYR A 520 -74.54 -24.32 128.22
C TYR A 520 -73.71 -23.05 127.96
N LEU A 521 -73.73 -22.54 126.73
CA LEU A 521 -73.04 -21.28 126.38
C LEU A 521 -73.53 -20.11 127.22
N LYS A 522 -74.85 -19.93 127.36
CA LYS A 522 -75.48 -18.92 128.23
C LYS A 522 -74.96 -19.00 129.66
N ASN A 523 -74.88 -20.20 130.23
CA ASN A 523 -74.35 -20.39 131.59
C ASN A 523 -72.86 -20.03 131.70
N VAL A 524 -72.04 -20.36 130.69
CA VAL A 524 -70.62 -19.97 130.66
C VAL A 524 -70.45 -18.45 130.50
N VAL A 525 -71.26 -17.79 129.66
CA VAL A 525 -71.26 -16.31 129.51
C VAL A 525 -71.71 -15.61 130.79
N VAL A 526 -72.76 -16.12 131.46
CA VAL A 526 -73.23 -15.56 132.75
C VAL A 526 -72.15 -15.69 133.83
N GLN A 527 -71.47 -16.83 133.93
CA GLN A 527 -70.32 -16.97 134.84
C GLN A 527 -69.18 -16.00 134.47
N TYR A 528 -68.86 -15.86 133.17
CA TYR A 528 -67.84 -14.94 132.68
C TYR A 528 -68.11 -13.48 133.06
N MET A 529 -69.37 -13.04 133.04
CA MET A 529 -69.76 -11.69 133.44
C MET A 529 -69.87 -11.49 134.96
N LEU A 530 -70.20 -12.54 135.73
CA LEU A 530 -70.25 -12.49 137.20
C LEU A 530 -68.85 -12.38 137.83
N PHE A 531 -67.80 -12.91 137.20
CA PHE A 531 -66.44 -12.75 137.68
C PHE A 531 -65.88 -11.35 137.38
N ARG A 532 -65.31 -10.69 138.40
CA ARG A 532 -64.73 -9.34 138.29
C ARG A 532 -63.75 -9.25 137.10
N PRO A 533 -63.81 -8.20 136.26
CA PRO A 533 -62.92 -8.02 135.11
C PRO A 533 -61.43 -8.24 135.44
N GLY A 534 -60.76 -9.07 134.64
CA GLY A 534 -59.36 -9.44 134.83
C GLY A 534 -59.10 -10.54 135.86
N SER A 535 -60.14 -11.10 136.49
CA SER A 535 -60.01 -12.28 137.36
C SER A 535 -59.40 -13.47 136.60
N SER A 536 -58.50 -14.21 137.26
CA SER A 536 -57.93 -15.44 136.68
C SER A 536 -58.98 -16.52 136.41
N GLN A 537 -60.15 -16.46 137.07
CA GLN A 537 -61.30 -17.32 136.79
C GLN A 537 -62.01 -16.90 135.49
N GLN A 538 -62.21 -15.59 135.28
CA GLN A 538 -62.75 -15.05 134.02
C GLN A 538 -61.85 -15.43 132.83
N THR A 539 -60.54 -15.25 132.97
CA THR A 539 -59.56 -15.59 131.93
C THR A 539 -59.54 -17.09 131.58
N ARG A 540 -59.87 -17.99 132.53
CA ARG A 540 -60.01 -19.44 132.26
C ARG A 540 -61.27 -19.79 131.45
N LEU A 541 -62.29 -18.94 131.45
CA LEU A 541 -63.49 -19.13 130.63
C LEU A 541 -63.34 -18.59 129.20
N VAL A 542 -62.38 -17.69 128.93
CA VAL A 542 -62.11 -17.19 127.57
C VAL A 542 -61.85 -18.31 126.56
N PRO A 543 -60.98 -19.33 126.82
CA PRO A 543 -60.81 -20.46 125.91
C PRO A 543 -62.10 -21.23 125.65
N VAL A 544 -62.93 -21.45 126.67
CA VAL A 544 -64.20 -22.20 126.57
C VAL A 544 -65.20 -21.43 125.70
N LEU A 545 -65.37 -20.13 125.95
CA LEU A 545 -66.17 -19.25 125.09
C LEU A 545 -65.62 -19.22 123.66
N SER A 546 -64.30 -19.17 123.49
CA SER A 546 -63.65 -19.19 122.17
C SER A 546 -63.94 -20.47 121.38
N THR A 547 -63.98 -21.62 122.05
CA THR A 547 -64.35 -22.89 121.40
C THR A 547 -65.84 -23.03 121.14
N LEU A 548 -66.70 -22.54 122.04
CA LEU A 548 -68.16 -22.65 121.87
C LEU A 548 -68.71 -21.69 120.80
N LEU A 549 -68.25 -20.43 120.79
CA LEU A 549 -68.64 -19.44 119.79
C LEU A 549 -67.77 -19.48 118.52
N GLN A 550 -66.80 -20.40 118.45
CA GLN A 550 -65.86 -20.56 117.34
C GLN A 550 -65.17 -19.24 116.95
N PHE A 551 -64.74 -18.49 117.97
CA PHE A 551 -64.06 -17.20 117.81
C PHE A 551 -62.83 -17.33 116.92
N THR A 552 -62.71 -16.42 115.95
CA THR A 552 -61.62 -16.38 115.00
C THR A 552 -60.31 -15.95 115.67
N ALA A 553 -59.19 -16.11 114.97
CA ALA A 553 -57.90 -15.62 115.42
C ALA A 553 -57.80 -14.08 115.50
N ALA A 554 -58.81 -13.34 115.01
CA ALA A 554 -58.96 -11.90 115.26
C ALA A 554 -59.68 -11.66 116.60
N ASP A 555 -60.88 -12.21 116.78
CA ASP A 555 -61.72 -12.04 117.98
C ASP A 555 -60.98 -12.44 119.27
N ILE A 556 -60.22 -13.55 119.22
CA ILE A 556 -59.40 -14.02 120.37
C ILE A 556 -58.28 -13.03 120.71
N LYS A 557 -57.75 -12.27 119.74
CA LYS A 557 -56.80 -11.16 120.02
C LYS A 557 -57.55 -9.98 120.62
N GLU A 558 -58.66 -9.56 120.03
CA GLU A 558 -59.42 -8.41 120.49
C GLU A 558 -59.91 -8.58 121.94
N ILE A 559 -60.45 -9.75 122.30
CA ILE A 559 -60.84 -10.08 123.68
C ILE A 559 -59.63 -10.00 124.63
N LYS A 560 -58.43 -10.42 124.20
CA LYS A 560 -57.19 -10.29 124.99
C LYS A 560 -56.68 -8.85 125.09
N HIS A 561 -56.94 -7.99 124.10
CA HIS A 561 -56.64 -6.56 124.15
C HIS A 561 -57.64 -5.80 125.03
N ALA A 562 -58.93 -6.15 124.97
CA ALA A 562 -59.96 -5.62 125.86
C ALA A 562 -59.68 -6.00 127.32
N ALA A 563 -59.42 -7.28 127.63
CA ALA A 563 -59.12 -7.75 128.97
C ALA A 563 -57.80 -7.18 129.58
N ARG A 564 -56.93 -6.58 128.75
CA ARG A 564 -55.70 -5.89 129.20
C ARG A 564 -55.87 -4.38 129.41
N ARG A 565 -56.95 -3.77 128.91
CA ARG A 565 -57.35 -2.39 129.28
C ARG A 565 -58.24 -2.48 130.52
N GLY A 566 -57.68 -2.15 131.69
CA GLY A 566 -58.30 -2.40 132.98
C GLY A 566 -59.65 -1.69 133.17
N SER A 567 -60.67 -2.46 133.56
CA SER A 567 -61.95 -2.06 134.19
C SER A 567 -62.46 -0.64 133.90
N SER A 568 -62.95 -0.40 132.69
CA SER A 568 -63.99 0.60 132.44
C SER A 568 -65.14 -0.03 131.66
N TRP A 569 -66.12 -0.60 132.38
CA TRP A 569 -67.38 -1.10 131.80
C TRP A 569 -68.37 0.06 131.54
N THR A 570 -67.83 1.25 131.27
CA THR A 570 -68.51 2.54 131.25
C THR A 570 -67.92 3.45 130.16
N SER A 571 -67.78 2.90 128.94
CA SER A 571 -67.54 3.67 127.71
C SER A 571 -68.11 2.91 126.51
N TRP A 572 -69.45 2.88 126.43
CA TRP A 572 -70.18 2.79 125.16
C TRP A 572 -70.80 4.16 124.87
N GLY A 573 -69.95 5.18 124.97
CA GLY A 573 -70.33 6.58 124.92
C GLY A 573 -69.10 7.47 124.73
N SER A 574 -69.23 8.37 123.76
CA SER A 574 -68.30 9.43 123.35
C SER A 574 -66.96 9.00 122.73
N THR A 575 -66.81 9.34 121.44
CA THR A 575 -65.67 10.09 120.82
C THR A 575 -64.23 9.53 120.99
N ASP A 576 -63.31 9.59 120.03
CA ASP A 576 -63.23 10.37 118.77
C ASP A 576 -62.09 9.80 117.89
N THR A 577 -61.82 10.45 116.75
CA THR A 577 -60.52 10.54 116.03
C THR A 577 -59.53 9.36 116.04
N GLY A 578 -59.03 9.01 114.85
CA GLY A 578 -57.57 8.98 114.69
C GLY A 578 -56.93 7.89 113.84
N LEU A 579 -56.79 8.19 112.54
CA LEU A 579 -55.60 7.93 111.70
C LEU A 579 -55.21 6.50 111.28
N ASP A 580 -54.97 6.39 109.96
CA ASP A 580 -53.98 5.57 109.23
C ASP A 580 -53.95 4.04 109.43
N TYR A 581 -53.84 3.22 108.37
CA TYR A 581 -53.38 3.45 107.00
C TYR A 581 -54.49 3.21 105.96
N LYS A 582 -54.71 4.04 104.91
CA LYS A 582 -53.85 4.62 103.85
C LYS A 582 -53.58 3.68 102.64
N PRO A 583 -53.76 4.16 101.39
CA PRO A 583 -53.78 3.32 100.18
C PRO A 583 -52.50 3.44 99.32
N ILE A 584 -52.42 2.64 98.25
CA ILE A 584 -51.58 2.94 97.07
C ILE A 584 -52.41 2.76 95.79
N VAL A 585 -52.24 3.70 94.86
CA VAL A 585 -52.79 3.69 93.50
C VAL A 585 -51.63 3.70 92.49
N VAL A 586 -51.79 2.95 91.41
CA VAL A 586 -51.22 3.21 90.08
C VAL A 586 -52.36 2.84 89.11
N GLY A 587 -52.78 3.62 88.11
CA GLY A 587 -52.15 4.74 87.40
C GLY A 587 -52.23 4.38 85.90
N ALA A 588 -53.12 4.92 85.07
CA ALA A 588 -53.33 6.33 84.68
C ALA A 588 -52.08 6.95 84.02
N GLY A 589 -52.17 7.34 82.74
CA GLY A 589 -51.05 7.91 81.98
C GLY A 589 -51.38 8.12 80.50
N HIS A 590 -51.67 9.36 80.11
CA HIS A 590 -52.25 9.74 78.82
C HIS A 590 -51.21 10.28 77.82
N ARG A 591 -51.55 10.20 76.52
CA ARG A 591 -51.00 10.97 75.37
C ARG A 591 -49.59 10.60 74.82
N HIS A 592 -49.47 10.89 73.52
CA HIS A 592 -48.29 11.15 72.69
C HIS A 592 -47.18 12.00 73.41
N PRO A 593 -45.92 12.17 72.90
CA PRO A 593 -45.63 12.18 71.45
C PRO A 593 -44.14 11.94 70.94
N MET A 594 -43.90 11.91 69.59
CA MET A 594 -42.73 12.54 68.85
C MET A 594 -41.25 11.94 68.92
N ALA A 595 -40.36 11.99 67.86
CA ALA A 595 -39.13 11.10 67.73
C ALA A 595 -37.65 11.53 67.23
N PRO A 596 -37.18 11.58 65.93
CA PRO A 596 -35.77 11.18 65.49
C PRO A 596 -34.75 12.24 64.88
N PRO A 597 -33.43 11.94 64.55
CA PRO A 597 -32.34 12.93 64.15
C PRO A 597 -31.17 12.56 63.14
N SER A 598 -30.46 13.41 62.33
CA SER A 598 -30.65 14.76 61.69
C SER A 598 -29.43 15.28 60.82
N SER A 599 -29.64 15.57 59.51
CA SER A 599 -28.93 16.42 58.48
C SER A 599 -27.41 16.20 58.15
N ASN A 600 -26.78 16.53 56.99
CA ASN A 600 -27.16 16.78 55.56
C ASN A 600 -25.98 17.13 54.54
N THR A 601 -24.94 16.31 54.25
CA THR A 601 -23.82 16.57 53.25
C THR A 601 -22.94 15.32 52.85
N THR A 602 -22.35 15.07 51.65
CA THR A 602 -22.09 15.83 50.37
C THR A 602 -21.57 14.94 49.18
N GLN A 603 -22.15 15.08 47.98
CA GLN A 603 -21.52 15.30 46.64
C GLN A 603 -20.09 14.76 46.25
N GLU A 604 -19.96 14.17 45.03
CA GLU A 604 -18.72 13.96 44.21
C GLU A 604 -17.54 13.12 44.85
N SER A 605 -16.44 12.66 44.20
CA SER A 605 -15.98 12.46 42.80
C SER A 605 -14.71 11.52 42.76
N SER A 606 -14.51 10.67 41.73
CA SER A 606 -13.31 10.60 40.84
C SER A 606 -12.61 9.26 40.52
N GLY A 607 -12.32 9.03 39.22
CA GLY A 607 -11.06 8.42 38.73
C GLY A 607 -11.02 7.03 38.02
N ARG A 608 -10.97 7.03 36.67
CA ARG A 608 -9.91 6.42 35.78
C ARG A 608 -9.60 4.89 35.95
N ARG A 609 -9.56 4.00 34.93
CA ARG A 609 -9.22 4.06 33.47
C ARG A 609 -9.69 2.81 32.68
N SER A 610 -9.81 2.87 31.34
CA SER A 610 -9.71 1.68 30.45
C SER A 610 -8.38 1.64 29.65
N PRO A 611 -8.12 0.55 28.90
CA PRO A 611 -7.97 0.71 27.43
C PRO A 611 -8.49 -0.44 26.52
N LEU A 612 -8.28 -0.19 25.24
CA LEU A 612 -8.56 -0.81 23.94
C LEU A 612 -7.99 -2.21 23.62
N SER A 613 -8.42 -2.73 22.45
CA SER A 613 -7.48 -2.91 21.31
C SER A 613 -8.15 -2.94 19.91
N ARG A 614 -7.39 -2.46 18.90
CA ARG A 614 -7.38 -2.83 17.45
C ARG A 614 -8.46 -2.39 16.43
N MET A 615 -8.02 -1.50 15.53
CA MET A 615 -7.93 -1.60 14.04
C MET A 615 -9.14 -2.05 13.19
N GLY A 616 -9.48 -1.26 12.16
CA GLY A 616 -10.33 -1.67 11.02
C GLY A 616 -10.58 -0.52 10.01
N SER A 617 -9.86 -0.51 8.88
CA SER A 617 -9.75 0.66 7.99
C SER A 617 -10.89 0.87 6.97
N ALA A 618 -11.29 2.14 6.78
CA ALA A 618 -11.86 2.76 5.57
C ALA A 618 -13.24 2.23 5.05
N PRO A 619 -14.03 3.06 4.31
CA PRO A 619 -13.76 3.26 2.87
C PRO A 619 -14.13 4.66 2.29
N VAL A 620 -13.78 4.90 1.00
CA VAL A 620 -14.21 6.04 0.13
C VAL A 620 -13.51 7.38 0.54
N PRO A 621 -13.15 8.36 -0.34
CA PRO A 621 -13.67 8.66 -1.69
C PRO A 621 -12.69 8.97 -2.86
N ARG A 622 -13.07 8.51 -4.06
CA ARG A 622 -13.51 9.35 -5.22
C ARG A 622 -12.90 10.78 -5.36
N VAL A 623 -12.18 11.05 -6.47
CA VAL A 623 -12.10 12.29 -7.32
C VAL A 623 -10.72 12.43 -7.99
N SER A 624 -10.69 13.02 -9.20
CA SER A 624 -9.54 13.35 -10.07
C SER A 624 -9.91 14.57 -10.96
N PRO A 625 -9.02 15.20 -11.77
CA PRO A 625 -7.56 15.05 -11.87
C PRO A 625 -6.84 16.07 -10.92
N PRO A 626 -6.15 17.21 -11.26
CA PRO A 626 -5.95 17.93 -12.53
C PRO A 626 -4.47 18.21 -12.95
N SER A 627 -4.28 18.72 -14.18
CA SER A 627 -3.26 19.69 -14.69
C SER A 627 -1.75 19.58 -14.36
N GLY A 628 -0.86 19.82 -15.35
CA GLY A 628 0.51 20.30 -15.05
C GLY A 628 1.64 20.15 -16.08
N SER A 629 1.49 20.64 -17.33
CA SER A 629 2.64 21.01 -18.18
C SER A 629 3.39 22.23 -17.59
N PRO A 630 4.73 22.47 -17.80
CA PRO A 630 5.24 22.81 -19.13
C PRO A 630 6.73 22.54 -19.49
N GLU A 631 6.96 22.46 -20.81
CA GLU A 631 8.01 23.12 -21.64
C GLU A 631 9.52 23.18 -21.31
N SER A 632 10.30 22.90 -22.38
CA SER A 632 11.43 23.70 -22.90
C SER A 632 12.79 23.72 -22.19
N SER A 633 13.85 23.31 -22.92
CA SER A 633 14.85 24.28 -23.39
C SER A 633 15.89 23.76 -24.40
N ARG A 634 16.21 24.65 -25.35
CA ARG A 634 17.53 24.87 -26.00
C ARG A 634 18.28 23.69 -26.66
N ALA A 635 18.31 23.74 -27.99
CA ALA A 635 19.55 23.49 -28.73
C ALA A 635 20.22 24.84 -29.04
N SER A 636 21.47 25.05 -28.65
CA SER A 636 22.29 26.22 -29.04
C SER A 636 23.76 26.01 -28.68
N SER A 637 24.61 25.86 -29.69
CA SER A 637 26.05 26.16 -29.59
C SER A 637 26.68 26.25 -30.98
N PHE A 638 26.95 27.47 -31.42
CA PHE A 638 27.98 27.75 -32.43
C PHE A 638 29.34 27.74 -31.70
N PHE A 639 30.39 27.10 -32.23
CA PHE A 639 31.81 27.52 -32.17
C PHE A 639 32.76 26.42 -32.70
N LEU A 640 33.71 26.83 -33.56
CA LEU A 640 35.00 26.18 -33.88
C LEU A 640 36.01 26.48 -32.73
N PRO A 641 37.27 25.96 -32.62
CA PRO A 641 38.22 25.74 -33.74
C PRO A 641 39.36 24.68 -33.56
N SER A 642 40.31 24.74 -34.51
CA SER A 642 41.75 24.39 -34.40
C SER A 642 42.23 22.97 -34.75
N GLY A 643 43.39 22.92 -35.44
CA GLY A 643 44.16 21.71 -35.78
C GLY A 643 43.92 21.19 -37.22
N GLY A 644 44.82 21.36 -38.19
CA GLY A 644 46.06 22.15 -38.19
C GLY A 644 47.36 21.35 -38.28
N HIS A 645 47.58 20.66 -39.41
CA HIS A 645 48.88 20.29 -40.00
C HIS A 645 48.60 20.14 -41.52
N ASP A 646 49.32 20.73 -42.48
CA ASP A 646 50.77 20.77 -42.75
C ASP A 646 51.35 19.45 -43.26
N GLU A 647 51.25 19.21 -44.57
CA GLU A 647 52.35 18.61 -45.35
C GLU A 647 52.22 18.89 -46.88
N PRO A 648 53.13 19.69 -47.46
CA PRO A 648 53.35 19.79 -48.91
C PRO A 648 54.79 19.41 -49.32
N ALA A 649 54.99 19.05 -50.61
CA ALA A 649 56.25 18.56 -51.19
C ALA A 649 56.62 17.12 -50.73
N ASP A 650 57.37 16.29 -51.46
CA ASP A 650 58.55 16.59 -52.29
C ASP A 650 58.48 16.13 -53.77
N PRO A 651 59.35 16.71 -54.65
CA PRO A 651 59.61 16.22 -55.99
C PRO A 651 60.92 15.42 -56.07
N SER A 652 61.44 15.21 -57.29
CA SER A 652 62.85 14.93 -57.62
C SER A 652 63.41 13.50 -57.43
N ALA A 653 63.58 12.86 -58.59
CA ALA A 653 64.90 12.54 -59.17
C ALA A 653 65.43 11.08 -59.22
N ASP A 654 66.26 10.91 -60.25
CA ASP A 654 67.40 10.00 -60.41
C ASP A 654 67.24 8.47 -60.63
N SER A 655 67.23 8.13 -61.92
CA SER A 655 68.40 7.57 -62.64
C SER A 655 68.68 6.06 -62.72
N ALA A 656 69.21 5.74 -63.92
CA ALA A 656 70.19 4.70 -64.28
C ALA A 656 69.71 3.32 -64.81
N ASP A 657 70.18 3.07 -66.05
CA ASP A 657 70.80 1.85 -66.59
C ASP A 657 70.06 0.49 -66.51
N PHE A 658 69.53 0.05 -67.67
CA PHE A 658 70.38 -0.67 -68.66
C PHE A 658 69.82 -0.61 -70.09
#